data_AF-A0A954NBV3-F1
#
_entry.id   AF-A0A954NBV3-F1
#
_cell.length_a   1.000
_cell.length_b   1.000
_cell.length_c   1.000
_cell.angle_alpha   90.00
_cell.angle_beta   90.00
_cell.angle_gamma   90.00
#
_symmetry.space_group_name_H-M   'P 1'
#
loop_
_entity.id
_entity.type
_entity.pdbx_description
1 polymer ?
#
loop_
_entity_poly.entity_id
_entity_poly.type
_entity_poly.pdbx_seq_one_letter_code
_entity_poly.pdbx_strand_id
1 'polypeptide(L)'
;MLFSIVAALCCLAAPTDALAGELPDDGVFARDNLVAWCIVPFDAAKRGPEERAAMLERLGIRRLAYDYRAEHVPTFDAEVEALMRHGIELTAWWFPGELNDEARLILDVLRRHDVHPQLWVTGGGGPLAPEQEDAWIDAEVARLRPIAEAAAEVGCNVGLYNHGGWFGEPENQIKIIERLQEPNVGIVYNLHHGHAHLDRFAELLERMRPHLLALNLNGMTADGEARGQKILPLGAGELDLALLRTIRDSGYDGPIGILNHTDEDAEARLADNLDGLAWLLPQLDGVAVGPRPIYRSWSRPYDEQFVAELAEAAGSEGIADHGVAVFASVQNACLSCHKIGRHGGSVGPDLTTIGSQRSAQQIVESLHWPSRTVAPEYTAVSVLTTDGKLHEGYAVRSNDRRILLREPTSETTIEIPRSEIEAESPRGSLMPDGVTAAMSRREQLDLVRLLAGLGKDESPKLADIEAVLAHAHDHAAAEFPYERAPLEPARHPLWQEHVNRDRIYDYYAKEAEYFRGQHHVPMLLPEFPGLDSGRFGHWGNQNEESWADGRWNDTNLGALLCGVFRGAGVTVPRGVCVRLGDAGEMAVCFNPDTLTYDAVWTGGFVEFSSVRHGFLGGAIMRGTPLDEASLADADTARVGAADEPFEYLGFYRHGRRVVFAYRVGDVEYLDAPWVVDGRFVRTVAPLAEHPLRHVTEGGPAQWPQVLDTAITLGDERPYAIDTIALPYDNPWHAPMFIGGHDFLPDGSALVCTIQGDVWRVSGLVDESADGQPSKVAHWRRFASGLHHPLGLVVADDGIYVQGRDQTTRLVDRNDDGEADFYECFSNALETSPAGHDFICGLQRDAAGNFYTASGNQGLIRISADGKRADVVATGFRN
;
A
#
# COMPACT_ATOMS: atom_id res chain seq x y z
N MET A 1 -21.36 18.46 36.44
CA MET A 1 -20.04 17.85 36.74
C MET A 1 -19.43 17.40 35.42
N LEU A 2 -18.18 17.65 35.05
CA LEU A 2 -17.24 18.76 35.21
C LEU A 2 -16.01 18.31 34.38
N PHE A 3 -15.55 19.10 33.39
CA PHE A 3 -14.31 18.97 32.56
C PHE A 3 -14.23 17.79 31.56
N SER A 4 -13.69 17.86 30.33
CA SER A 4 -13.28 18.90 29.36
C SER A 4 -13.00 18.18 28.02
N ILE A 5 -13.75 18.44 26.95
CA ILE A 5 -13.33 19.06 25.67
C ILE A 5 -11.84 19.53 25.61
N VAL A 6 -11.06 19.02 24.63
CA VAL A 6 -10.34 19.75 23.55
C VAL A 6 -9.34 18.81 22.81
N ALA A 7 -9.41 18.84 21.47
CA ALA A 7 -8.39 18.57 20.44
C ALA A 7 -7.79 17.15 20.25
N ALA A 8 -8.20 16.49 19.15
CA ALA A 8 -7.29 15.64 18.37
C ALA A 8 -6.91 16.42 17.10
N LEU A 9 -5.65 16.88 17.10
CA LEU A 9 -4.97 17.58 16.02
C LEU A 9 -5.07 16.80 14.70
N CYS A 10 -5.14 17.56 13.60
CA CYS A 10 -4.59 17.14 12.32
C CYS A 10 -3.13 16.71 12.50
N CYS A 11 -2.89 15.43 12.69
CA CYS A 11 -1.62 14.84 12.28
C CYS A 11 -1.71 14.67 10.76
N LEU A 12 -1.12 15.61 10.02
CA LEU A 12 -0.47 15.26 8.77
C LEU A 12 0.40 14.05 9.12
N ALA A 13 -0.03 12.85 8.72
CA ALA A 13 0.85 11.71 8.74
C ALA A 13 2.07 12.14 7.92
N ALA A 14 3.23 12.15 8.57
CA ALA A 14 4.50 12.08 7.86
C ALA A 14 4.36 10.99 6.78
N PRO A 15 5.00 11.15 5.60
CA PRO A 15 4.94 10.14 4.56
C PRO A 15 5.24 8.79 5.22
N THR A 16 4.27 7.87 5.18
CA THR A 16 4.53 6.50 5.61
C THR A 16 5.66 5.99 4.73
N ASP A 17 6.74 5.54 5.37
CA ASP A 17 7.95 5.03 4.72
C ASP A 17 7.57 4.10 3.56
N ALA A 18 7.73 4.60 2.34
CA ALA A 18 7.76 3.75 1.16
C ALA A 18 9.01 2.87 1.29
N LEU A 19 8.82 1.67 1.85
CA LEU A 19 9.85 0.66 1.94
C LEU A 19 10.11 0.08 0.54
N ALA A 20 11.27 0.43 -0.02
CA ALA A 20 11.99 -0.19 -1.14
C ALA A 20 11.22 -0.49 -2.46
N GLY A 21 11.72 0.02 -3.58
CA GLY A 21 11.19 -0.24 -4.93
C GLY A 21 11.01 -1.73 -5.28
N GLU A 22 9.96 -2.04 -6.05
CA GLU A 22 9.65 -3.41 -6.49
C GLU A 22 10.77 -3.95 -7.40
N LEU A 23 11.27 -5.15 -7.08
CA LEU A 23 12.30 -5.86 -7.84
C LEU A 23 11.66 -7.09 -8.50
N PRO A 24 12.23 -7.61 -9.61
CA PRO A 24 11.73 -8.81 -10.24
C PRO A 24 11.81 -10.04 -9.31
N ASP A 25 10.90 -10.99 -9.55
CA ASP A 25 10.85 -12.26 -8.82
C ASP A 25 11.87 -13.30 -9.35
N ASP A 26 12.41 -13.10 -10.56
CA ASP A 26 13.34 -14.02 -11.22
C ASP A 26 14.61 -13.33 -11.79
N GLY A 27 15.62 -14.16 -12.07
CA GLY A 27 16.92 -13.72 -12.58
C GLY A 27 17.96 -13.40 -11.50
N VAL A 28 19.17 -13.08 -11.94
CA VAL A 28 20.35 -12.91 -11.07
C VAL A 28 20.19 -11.78 -10.04
N PHE A 29 19.36 -10.77 -10.34
CA PHE A 29 19.09 -9.62 -9.44
C PHE A 29 17.73 -9.72 -8.73
N ALA A 30 17.07 -10.87 -8.76
CA ALA A 30 15.80 -11.08 -8.06
C ALA A 30 15.94 -10.82 -6.57
N ARG A 31 14.87 -10.31 -5.93
CA ARG A 31 14.89 -9.97 -4.50
C ARG A 31 15.33 -11.14 -3.62
N ASP A 32 14.86 -12.35 -3.95
CA ASP A 32 15.20 -13.59 -3.22
C ASP A 32 16.63 -14.09 -3.47
N ASN A 33 17.32 -13.56 -4.49
CA ASN A 33 18.72 -13.86 -4.74
C ASN A 33 19.69 -12.84 -4.07
N LEU A 34 19.16 -11.76 -3.50
CA LEU A 34 19.95 -10.73 -2.85
C LEU A 34 20.39 -11.14 -1.45
N VAL A 35 21.65 -10.86 -1.11
CA VAL A 35 22.27 -11.14 0.17
C VAL A 35 22.67 -9.82 0.83
N ALA A 36 22.19 -9.53 2.03
CA ALA A 36 22.67 -8.38 2.79
C ALA A 36 24.13 -8.62 3.22
N TRP A 37 25.02 -7.67 2.96
CA TRP A 37 26.44 -7.79 3.26
C TRP A 37 27.01 -6.57 4.00
N CYS A 38 27.95 -6.80 4.92
CA CYS A 38 28.59 -5.74 5.72
C CYS A 38 27.61 -4.86 6.51
N ILE A 39 26.66 -5.50 7.19
CA ILE A 39 25.60 -4.81 7.97
C ILE A 39 25.68 -5.07 9.48
N VAL A 40 26.69 -5.80 9.95
CA VAL A 40 26.81 -6.13 11.38
C VAL A 40 27.70 -5.10 12.10
N PRO A 41 29.01 -4.96 11.78
CA PRO A 41 29.87 -4.00 12.45
C PRO A 41 29.75 -2.57 11.89
N PHE A 42 29.11 -2.39 10.72
CA PHE A 42 28.98 -1.11 10.03
C PHE A 42 27.58 -0.51 10.17
N ASP A 43 26.71 -1.06 11.00
CA ASP A 43 25.39 -0.48 11.26
C ASP A 43 25.49 0.64 12.30
N ALA A 44 25.25 1.88 11.87
CA ALA A 44 25.25 3.04 12.76
C ALA A 44 24.28 2.90 13.94
N ALA A 45 23.16 2.21 13.73
CA ALA A 45 22.15 1.96 14.77
C ALA A 45 22.58 0.88 15.77
N LYS A 46 23.65 0.12 15.47
CA LYS A 46 24.17 -0.96 16.32
C LYS A 46 23.10 -1.99 16.71
N ARG A 47 22.23 -2.35 15.77
CA ARG A 47 21.14 -3.31 16.00
C ARG A 47 21.69 -4.63 16.55
N GLY A 48 20.98 -5.23 17.50
CA GLY A 48 21.25 -6.58 17.99
C GLY A 48 20.71 -7.69 17.06
N PRO A 49 20.90 -8.97 17.42
CA PRO A 49 20.44 -10.12 16.62
C PRO A 49 18.99 -10.06 16.15
N GLU A 50 18.05 -9.89 17.09
CA GLU A 50 16.61 -9.87 16.77
C GLU A 50 16.23 -8.66 15.91
N GLU A 51 16.78 -7.49 16.23
CA GLU A 51 16.50 -6.25 15.51
C GLU A 51 16.99 -6.31 14.07
N ARG A 52 18.13 -6.97 13.82
CA ARG A 52 18.68 -7.16 12.48
C ARG A 52 17.88 -8.16 11.66
N ALA A 53 17.50 -9.29 12.25
CA ALA A 53 16.66 -10.28 11.58
C ALA A 53 15.30 -9.68 11.19
N ALA A 54 14.66 -8.94 12.10
CA ALA A 54 13.43 -8.21 11.83
C ALA A 54 13.60 -7.10 10.78
N MET A 55 14.75 -6.42 10.73
CA MET A 55 15.06 -5.43 9.69
C MET A 55 15.14 -6.08 8.30
N LEU A 56 15.82 -7.21 8.17
CA LEU A 56 15.91 -7.94 6.91
C LEU A 56 14.55 -8.44 6.43
N GLU A 57 13.73 -8.96 7.36
CA GLU A 57 12.34 -9.34 7.08
C GLU A 57 11.52 -8.15 6.56
N ARG A 58 11.59 -6.97 7.20
CA ARG A 58 10.89 -5.75 6.75
C ARG A 58 11.32 -5.30 5.35
N LEU A 59 12.61 -5.43 5.03
CA LEU A 59 13.14 -5.08 3.71
C LEU A 59 12.86 -6.17 2.66
N GLY A 60 12.35 -7.33 3.07
CA GLY A 60 12.11 -8.49 2.21
C GLY A 60 13.39 -9.15 1.70
N ILE A 61 14.52 -8.97 2.39
CA ILE A 61 15.80 -9.64 2.07
C ILE A 61 15.88 -10.90 2.91
N ARG A 62 15.98 -12.07 2.27
CA ARG A 62 15.94 -13.38 2.95
C ARG A 62 17.29 -14.03 3.15
N ARG A 63 18.39 -13.35 2.82
CA ARG A 63 19.75 -13.90 2.91
C ARG A 63 20.70 -12.91 3.55
N LEU A 64 21.58 -13.41 4.42
CA LEU A 64 22.61 -12.64 5.12
C LEU A 64 24.00 -13.24 4.91
N ALA A 65 24.95 -12.39 4.56
CA ALA A 65 26.37 -12.63 4.69
C ALA A 65 26.84 -11.93 5.97
N TYR A 66 27.29 -12.70 6.96
CA TYR A 66 27.57 -12.19 8.29
C TYR A 66 29.04 -11.81 8.44
N ASP A 67 29.31 -10.54 8.72
CA ASP A 67 30.62 -10.05 9.15
C ASP A 67 30.64 -9.73 10.64
N TYR A 68 31.83 -9.63 11.25
CA TYR A 68 31.89 -9.52 12.71
C TYR A 68 33.12 -8.74 13.22
N ARG A 69 33.06 -8.43 14.51
CA ARG A 69 34.16 -7.91 15.34
C ARG A 69 34.13 -8.68 16.65
N ALA A 70 35.20 -8.60 17.45
CA ALA A 70 35.33 -9.37 18.68
C ALA A 70 34.11 -9.27 19.63
N GLU A 71 33.46 -8.11 19.68
CA GLU A 71 32.24 -7.87 20.48
C GLU A 71 31.00 -8.65 20.03
N HIS A 72 30.94 -9.10 18.77
CA HIS A 72 29.79 -9.82 18.21
C HIS A 72 29.89 -11.34 18.40
N VAL A 73 31.06 -11.86 18.75
CA VAL A 73 31.29 -13.31 18.94
C VAL A 73 30.39 -13.90 20.05
N PRO A 74 30.21 -13.25 21.22
CA PRO A 74 29.37 -13.81 22.29
C PRO A 74 27.89 -13.94 21.93
N THR A 75 27.40 -13.15 20.96
CA THR A 75 25.99 -13.13 20.56
C THR A 75 25.72 -13.94 19.29
N PHE A 76 26.74 -14.56 18.70
CA PHE A 76 26.58 -15.27 17.42
C PHE A 76 25.52 -16.39 17.50
N ASP A 77 25.49 -17.14 18.60
CA ASP A 77 24.48 -18.19 18.79
C ASP A 77 23.04 -17.64 18.67
N ALA A 78 22.79 -16.51 19.34
CA ALA A 78 21.51 -15.81 19.29
C ALA A 78 21.22 -15.21 17.91
N GLU A 79 22.25 -14.85 17.13
CA GLU A 79 22.10 -14.42 15.74
C GLU A 79 21.56 -15.54 14.86
N VAL A 80 22.16 -16.74 14.90
CA VAL A 80 21.68 -17.86 14.07
C VAL A 80 20.24 -18.20 14.42
N GLU A 81 19.90 -18.25 15.71
CA GLU A 81 18.53 -18.51 16.15
C GLU A 81 17.54 -17.42 15.70
N ALA A 82 17.93 -16.14 15.72
CA ALA A 82 17.10 -15.04 15.24
C ALA A 82 16.86 -15.13 13.73
N LEU A 83 17.92 -15.38 12.95
CA LEU A 83 17.81 -15.56 11.50
C LEU A 83 16.84 -16.70 11.16
N MET A 84 16.96 -17.84 11.84
CA MET A 84 16.04 -18.97 11.64
C MET A 84 14.58 -18.63 11.98
N ARG A 85 14.33 -17.89 13.07
CA ARG A 85 12.96 -17.46 13.44
C ARG A 85 12.31 -16.57 12.38
N HIS A 86 13.09 -15.69 11.76
CA HIS A 86 12.63 -14.76 10.74
C HIS A 86 12.73 -15.32 9.31
N GLY A 87 13.10 -16.58 9.14
CA GLY A 87 13.23 -17.20 7.82
C GLY A 87 14.35 -16.60 6.97
N ILE A 88 15.41 -16.09 7.61
CA ILE A 88 16.59 -15.53 6.96
C ILE A 88 17.68 -16.62 6.87
N GLU A 89 18.15 -16.88 5.66
CA GLU A 89 19.24 -17.81 5.40
C GLU A 89 20.60 -17.15 5.72
N LEU A 90 21.43 -17.83 6.52
CA LEU A 90 22.84 -17.47 6.69
C LEU A 90 23.64 -18.01 5.49
N THR A 91 23.74 -17.22 4.43
CA THR A 91 24.35 -17.62 3.15
C THR A 91 25.88 -17.59 3.20
N ALA A 92 26.47 -16.66 3.94
CA ALA A 92 27.92 -16.52 4.04
C ALA A 92 28.40 -15.99 5.39
N TRP A 93 29.69 -16.17 5.65
CA TRP A 93 30.36 -15.79 6.88
C TRP A 93 31.76 -15.22 6.60
N TRP A 94 32.05 -14.03 7.13
CA TRP A 94 33.42 -13.49 7.14
C TRP A 94 34.29 -14.29 8.10
N PHE A 95 35.17 -15.13 7.57
CA PHE A 95 35.86 -16.15 8.34
C PHE A 95 37.32 -15.76 8.63
N PRO A 96 37.88 -16.12 9.80
CA PRO A 96 39.30 -15.91 10.08
C PRO A 96 40.19 -16.52 9.00
N GLY A 97 41.25 -15.79 8.61
CA GLY A 97 42.23 -16.28 7.62
C GLY A 97 43.08 -17.45 8.12
N GLU A 98 42.92 -17.90 9.35
CA GLU A 98 43.64 -19.05 9.91
C GLU A 98 42.69 -19.85 10.79
N LEU A 99 42.94 -21.17 10.92
CA LEU A 99 42.18 -22.05 11.81
C LEU A 99 42.61 -21.85 13.29
N ASN A 100 42.38 -20.65 13.80
CA ASN A 100 42.63 -20.23 15.18
C ASN A 100 41.44 -20.59 16.10
N ASP A 101 41.48 -20.16 17.36
CA ASP A 101 40.44 -20.51 18.33
C ASP A 101 39.08 -19.88 18.00
N GLU A 102 39.06 -18.68 17.40
CA GLU A 102 37.83 -18.05 16.91
C GLU A 102 37.22 -18.86 15.77
N ALA A 103 38.03 -19.28 14.80
CA ALA A 103 37.61 -20.10 13.66
C ALA A 103 36.97 -21.42 14.13
N ARG A 104 37.57 -22.07 15.14
CA ARG A 104 37.02 -23.31 15.72
C ARG A 104 35.68 -23.09 16.43
N LEU A 105 35.54 -21.98 17.16
CA LEU A 105 34.29 -21.62 17.82
C LEU A 105 33.18 -21.35 16.80
N ILE A 106 33.49 -20.64 15.72
CA ILE A 106 32.53 -20.39 14.62
C ILE A 106 32.08 -21.72 14.02
N LEU A 107 33.00 -22.60 13.64
CA LEU A 107 32.66 -23.93 13.08
C LEU A 107 31.84 -24.79 14.05
N ASP A 108 32.05 -24.66 15.35
CA ASP A 108 31.22 -25.33 16.36
C ASP A 108 29.78 -24.80 16.35
N VAL A 109 29.58 -23.48 16.30
CA VAL A 109 28.24 -22.88 16.21
C VAL A 109 27.52 -23.32 14.94
N LEU A 110 28.19 -23.29 13.78
CA LEU A 110 27.62 -23.73 12.51
C LEU A 110 27.17 -25.20 12.58
N ARG A 111 27.99 -26.06 13.19
CA ARG A 111 27.67 -27.48 13.40
C ARG A 111 26.49 -27.67 14.37
N ARG A 112 26.38 -26.86 15.43
CA ARG A 112 25.29 -26.97 16.42
C ARG A 112 23.93 -26.60 15.84
N HIS A 113 23.90 -25.64 14.92
CA HIS A 113 22.66 -25.15 14.28
C HIS A 113 22.37 -25.77 12.92
N ASP A 114 23.24 -26.67 12.42
CA ASP A 114 23.11 -27.34 11.12
C ASP A 114 22.97 -26.34 9.95
N VAL A 115 23.82 -25.32 9.95
CA VAL A 115 23.87 -24.27 8.91
C VAL A 115 25.18 -24.34 8.13
N HIS A 116 25.11 -24.10 6.82
CA HIS A 116 26.23 -24.35 5.88
C HIS A 116 26.61 -23.12 5.04
N PRO A 117 26.99 -21.97 5.66
CA PRO A 117 27.36 -20.77 4.91
C PRO A 117 28.67 -20.94 4.13
N GLN A 118 28.86 -20.10 3.11
CA GLN A 118 30.18 -19.90 2.51
C GLN A 118 31.11 -19.18 3.50
N LEU A 119 32.32 -19.71 3.72
CA LEU A 119 33.34 -19.12 4.59
C LEU A 119 34.27 -18.22 3.77
N TRP A 120 34.09 -16.91 3.88
CA TRP A 120 34.83 -15.92 3.10
C TRP A 120 36.13 -15.57 3.80
N VAL A 121 37.26 -15.84 3.15
CA VAL A 121 38.60 -15.65 3.70
C VAL A 121 39.40 -14.67 2.87
N THR A 122 40.15 -13.82 3.56
CA THR A 122 41.16 -12.96 2.93
C THR A 122 42.54 -13.62 2.96
N GLY A 123 43.47 -13.04 2.21
CA GLY A 123 44.85 -13.50 2.13
C GLY A 123 45.85 -12.36 2.18
N GLY A 124 47.12 -12.75 2.17
CA GLY A 124 48.24 -11.82 2.32
C GLY A 124 48.88 -11.40 1.00
N GLY A 125 49.99 -10.69 1.13
CA GLY A 125 50.91 -10.41 0.04
C GLY A 125 51.24 -8.93 -0.13
N GLY A 126 52.53 -8.59 -0.02
CA GLY A 126 53.07 -7.25 -0.30
C GLY A 126 53.31 -6.95 -1.79
N PRO A 127 53.79 -5.74 -2.13
CA PRO A 127 54.23 -5.43 -3.48
C PRO A 127 55.58 -6.12 -3.76
N LEU A 128 55.72 -6.92 -4.83
CA LEU A 128 56.90 -7.00 -5.75
C LEU A 128 57.16 -8.37 -6.44
N ALA A 129 57.93 -8.26 -7.53
CA ALA A 129 58.75 -9.23 -8.29
C ALA A 129 58.13 -10.58 -8.76
N PRO A 130 58.00 -10.82 -10.09
CA PRO A 130 57.47 -12.06 -10.66
C PRO A 130 58.17 -13.37 -10.22
N GLU A 131 59.40 -13.31 -9.72
CA GLU A 131 60.18 -14.50 -9.35
C GLU A 131 59.73 -15.17 -8.03
N GLN A 132 58.79 -14.58 -7.29
CA GLN A 132 58.34 -15.08 -5.97
C GLN A 132 56.89 -15.61 -5.97
N GLU A 133 56.22 -15.63 -7.13
CA GLU A 133 54.80 -15.96 -7.27
C GLU A 133 54.46 -17.40 -6.82
N ASP A 134 55.20 -18.41 -7.28
CA ASP A 134 54.97 -19.81 -6.90
C ASP A 134 55.10 -20.04 -5.38
N ALA A 135 56.05 -19.37 -4.73
CA ALA A 135 56.25 -19.50 -3.29
C ALA A 135 55.08 -18.93 -2.47
N TRP A 136 54.41 -17.89 -3.00
CA TRP A 136 53.24 -17.30 -2.35
C TRP A 136 52.00 -18.14 -2.57
N ILE A 137 51.83 -18.68 -3.79
CA ILE A 137 50.79 -19.68 -4.06
C ILE A 137 50.95 -20.85 -3.09
N ASP A 138 52.15 -21.42 -2.94
CA ASP A 138 52.38 -22.55 -2.05
C ASP A 138 52.12 -22.19 -0.56
N ALA A 139 52.48 -20.98 -0.13
CA ALA A 139 52.19 -20.51 1.22
C ALA A 139 50.69 -20.34 1.48
N GLU A 140 49.95 -19.76 0.54
CA GLU A 140 48.50 -19.59 0.64
C GLU A 140 47.78 -20.94 0.56
N VAL A 141 48.23 -21.87 -0.28
CA VAL A 141 47.73 -23.25 -0.34
C VAL A 141 47.93 -23.95 1.00
N ALA A 142 49.12 -23.81 1.62
CA ALA A 142 49.39 -24.41 2.93
C ALA A 142 48.50 -23.81 4.04
N ARG A 143 48.20 -22.51 3.97
CA ARG A 143 47.31 -21.81 4.91
C ARG A 143 45.83 -22.18 4.73
N LEU A 144 45.37 -22.27 3.48
CA LEU A 144 43.97 -22.50 3.13
C LEU A 144 43.55 -23.96 3.26
N ARG A 145 44.45 -24.92 3.01
CA ARG A 145 44.14 -26.36 3.10
C ARG A 145 43.45 -26.78 4.42
N PRO A 146 43.98 -26.46 5.61
CA PRO A 146 43.31 -26.83 6.85
C PRO A 146 41.94 -26.16 7.04
N ILE A 147 41.72 -24.98 6.43
CA ILE A 147 40.41 -24.31 6.45
C ILE A 147 39.44 -25.02 5.51
N ALA A 148 39.87 -25.35 4.30
CA ALA A 148 39.06 -26.06 3.31
C ALA A 148 38.62 -27.45 3.80
N GLU A 149 39.54 -28.20 4.41
CA GLU A 149 39.26 -29.50 5.03
C GLU A 149 38.24 -29.36 6.18
N ALA A 150 38.45 -28.41 7.10
CA ALA A 150 37.52 -28.19 8.21
C ALA A 150 36.14 -27.68 7.77
N ALA A 151 36.08 -26.86 6.71
CA ALA A 151 34.84 -26.39 6.11
C ALA A 151 34.07 -27.55 5.46
N ALA A 152 34.76 -28.44 4.75
CA ALA A 152 34.16 -29.61 4.12
C ALA A 152 33.52 -30.55 5.17
N GLU A 153 34.12 -30.71 6.35
CA GLU A 153 33.55 -31.52 7.44
C GLU A 153 32.19 -31.01 7.96
N VAL A 154 31.91 -29.71 7.80
CA VAL A 154 30.63 -29.09 8.19
C VAL A 154 29.77 -28.71 6.99
N GLY A 155 30.11 -29.16 5.78
CA GLY A 155 29.32 -28.91 4.57
C GLY A 155 29.46 -27.51 3.97
N CYS A 156 30.44 -26.72 4.42
CA CYS A 156 30.65 -25.35 3.95
C CYS A 156 31.63 -25.26 2.76
N ASN A 157 31.41 -24.26 1.91
CA ASN A 157 32.38 -23.84 0.89
C ASN A 157 33.31 -22.75 1.45
N VAL A 158 34.52 -22.62 0.90
CA VAL A 158 35.47 -21.54 1.20
C VAL A 158 35.56 -20.60 0.01
N GLY A 159 35.29 -19.32 0.24
CA GLY A 159 35.38 -18.26 -0.76
C GLY A 159 36.63 -17.42 -0.60
N LEU A 160 37.51 -17.41 -1.62
CA LEU A 160 38.66 -16.51 -1.68
C LEU A 160 38.16 -15.09 -2.01
N TYR A 161 38.26 -14.19 -1.04
CA TYR A 161 37.68 -12.85 -1.12
C TYR A 161 38.71 -11.82 -1.59
N ASN A 162 38.37 -11.02 -2.61
CA ASN A 162 39.29 -10.11 -3.30
C ASN A 162 39.64 -8.80 -2.54
N HIS A 163 40.13 -8.88 -1.31
CA HIS A 163 40.41 -7.72 -0.44
C HIS A 163 41.73 -6.96 -0.79
N GLY A 164 41.98 -6.73 -2.08
CA GLY A 164 43.17 -6.04 -2.60
C GLY A 164 44.49 -6.80 -2.39
N GLY A 165 45.60 -6.13 -2.71
CA GLY A 165 46.93 -6.75 -2.68
C GLY A 165 47.09 -7.89 -3.70
N TRP A 166 48.18 -8.65 -3.59
CA TRP A 166 48.46 -9.74 -4.54
C TRP A 166 47.39 -10.84 -4.52
N PHE A 167 46.92 -11.24 -3.34
CA PHE A 167 45.86 -12.24 -3.20
C PHE A 167 44.51 -11.76 -3.76
N GLY A 168 44.26 -10.45 -3.76
CA GLY A 168 43.00 -9.88 -4.26
C GLY A 168 42.86 -9.89 -5.78
N GLU A 169 43.92 -10.18 -6.53
CA GLU A 169 43.86 -10.32 -7.99
C GLU A 169 43.19 -11.65 -8.38
N PRO A 170 42.09 -11.64 -9.16
CA PRO A 170 41.37 -12.86 -9.52
C PRO A 170 42.24 -13.93 -10.17
N GLU A 171 43.21 -13.54 -10.98
CA GLU A 171 44.14 -14.47 -11.61
C GLU A 171 44.97 -15.26 -10.61
N ASN A 172 45.36 -14.64 -9.50
CA ASN A 172 46.14 -15.30 -8.47
C ASN A 172 45.25 -16.23 -7.65
N GLN A 173 44.01 -15.84 -7.38
CA GLN A 173 43.02 -16.72 -6.74
C GLN A 173 42.75 -17.98 -7.57
N ILE A 174 42.62 -17.85 -8.89
CA ILE A 174 42.47 -19.00 -9.80
C ILE A 174 43.70 -19.93 -9.70
N LYS A 175 44.92 -19.39 -9.75
CA LYS A 175 46.14 -20.19 -9.59
C LYS A 175 46.21 -20.91 -8.24
N ILE A 176 45.76 -20.26 -7.17
CA ILE A 176 45.65 -20.86 -5.83
C ILE A 176 44.66 -22.02 -5.85
N ILE A 177 43.47 -21.84 -6.42
CA ILE A 177 42.44 -22.90 -6.51
C ILE A 177 42.96 -24.10 -7.32
N GLU A 178 43.59 -23.84 -8.47
CA GLU A 178 44.18 -24.88 -9.33
C GLU A 178 45.29 -25.68 -8.62
N ARG A 179 46.07 -25.03 -7.76
CA ARG A 179 47.12 -25.68 -6.96
C ARG A 179 46.58 -26.38 -5.71
N LEU A 180 45.58 -25.81 -5.05
CA LEU A 180 44.97 -26.32 -3.83
C LEU A 180 44.20 -27.63 -4.09
N GLN A 181 43.47 -27.68 -5.22
CA GLN A 181 42.68 -28.82 -5.71
C GLN A 181 41.59 -29.31 -4.72
N GLU A 182 41.04 -28.42 -3.91
CA GLU A 182 39.92 -28.70 -3.02
C GLU A 182 38.59 -28.31 -3.69
N PRO A 183 37.59 -29.22 -3.77
CA PRO A 183 36.38 -29.01 -4.55
C PRO A 183 35.40 -28.00 -3.95
N ASN A 184 35.53 -27.70 -2.65
CA ASN A 184 34.69 -26.75 -1.92
C ASN A 184 35.30 -25.34 -1.89
N VAL A 185 36.32 -25.04 -2.71
CA VAL A 185 36.98 -23.73 -2.73
C VAL A 185 36.67 -23.00 -4.03
N GLY A 186 36.24 -21.74 -3.91
CA GLY A 186 35.94 -20.86 -5.03
C GLY A 186 36.25 -19.41 -4.73
N ILE A 187 35.73 -18.48 -5.54
CA ILE A 187 36.01 -17.05 -5.51
C ILE A 187 34.78 -16.29 -5.03
N VAL A 188 34.99 -15.28 -4.20
CA VAL A 188 33.98 -14.27 -3.86
C VAL A 188 34.49 -12.93 -4.35
N TYR A 189 33.77 -12.34 -5.29
CA TYR A 189 34.20 -11.10 -5.94
C TYR A 189 33.38 -9.92 -5.46
N ASN A 190 34.03 -8.94 -4.83
CA ASN A 190 33.42 -7.73 -4.35
C ASN A 190 33.86 -6.51 -5.16
N LEU A 191 32.90 -5.78 -5.73
CA LEU A 191 33.15 -4.63 -6.59
C LEU A 191 33.90 -3.50 -5.89
N HIS A 192 33.66 -3.24 -4.61
CA HIS A 192 34.33 -2.12 -3.92
C HIS A 192 35.85 -2.29 -3.73
N HIS A 193 36.39 -3.50 -3.91
CA HIS A 193 37.83 -3.74 -3.99
C HIS A 193 38.34 -3.83 -5.44
N GLY A 194 37.44 -3.90 -6.42
CA GLY A 194 37.73 -4.06 -7.84
C GLY A 194 37.78 -2.76 -8.64
N HIS A 195 38.02 -1.60 -8.01
CA HIS A 195 38.11 -0.31 -8.73
C HIS A 195 39.18 -0.34 -9.83
N ALA A 196 40.34 -0.95 -9.56
CA ALA A 196 41.39 -1.14 -10.56
C ALA A 196 41.07 -2.19 -11.63
N HIS A 197 39.97 -2.94 -11.48
CA HIS A 197 39.57 -4.02 -12.38
C HIS A 197 38.51 -3.58 -13.40
N LEU A 198 37.92 -2.40 -13.25
CA LEU A 198 36.74 -1.96 -14.01
C LEU A 198 36.93 -2.06 -15.54
N ASP A 199 38.08 -1.62 -16.05
CA ASP A 199 38.39 -1.65 -17.50
C ASP A 199 38.46 -3.07 -18.08
N ARG A 200 38.73 -4.06 -17.23
CA ARG A 200 38.92 -5.47 -17.59
C ARG A 200 37.91 -6.40 -16.92
N PHE A 201 36.85 -5.85 -16.32
CA PHE A 201 35.93 -6.61 -15.48
C PHE A 201 35.22 -7.73 -16.26
N ALA A 202 34.81 -7.49 -17.50
CA ALA A 202 34.18 -8.50 -18.35
C ALA A 202 35.09 -9.72 -18.60
N GLU A 203 36.38 -9.48 -18.90
CA GLU A 203 37.38 -10.53 -19.08
C GLU A 203 37.63 -11.31 -17.78
N LEU A 204 37.75 -10.59 -16.66
CA LEU A 204 37.95 -11.22 -15.35
C LEU A 204 36.73 -12.05 -14.95
N LEU A 205 35.51 -11.56 -15.17
CA LEU A 205 34.28 -12.28 -14.86
C LEU A 205 34.19 -13.58 -15.66
N GLU A 206 34.52 -13.56 -16.95
CA GLU A 206 34.57 -14.77 -17.78
C GLU A 206 35.54 -15.82 -17.22
N ARG A 207 36.73 -15.38 -16.76
CA ARG A 207 37.74 -16.26 -16.18
C ARG A 207 37.39 -16.76 -14.79
N MET A 208 36.74 -15.94 -13.97
CA MET A 208 36.32 -16.30 -12.62
C MET A 208 35.09 -17.22 -12.60
N ARG A 209 34.19 -17.11 -13.59
CA ARG A 209 32.88 -17.79 -13.59
C ARG A 209 32.93 -19.27 -13.21
N PRO A 210 33.87 -20.11 -13.68
CA PRO A 210 33.94 -21.52 -13.28
C PRO A 210 34.18 -21.75 -11.78
N HIS A 211 34.67 -20.74 -11.07
CA HIS A 211 35.03 -20.79 -9.66
C HIS A 211 34.22 -19.81 -8.80
N LEU A 212 33.34 -18.98 -9.39
CA LEU A 212 32.68 -17.87 -8.70
C LEU A 212 31.51 -18.36 -7.82
N LEU A 213 31.61 -18.14 -6.51
CA LEU A 213 30.62 -18.55 -5.51
C LEU A 213 29.63 -17.45 -5.14
N ALA A 214 30.06 -16.19 -5.16
CA ALA A 214 29.25 -15.01 -4.84
C ALA A 214 29.84 -13.75 -5.51
N LEU A 215 28.98 -12.79 -5.83
CA LEU A 215 29.37 -11.47 -6.35
C LEU A 215 28.67 -10.37 -5.55
N ASN A 216 29.44 -9.44 -4.99
CA ASN A 216 28.92 -8.37 -4.14
C ASN A 216 28.94 -7.02 -4.89
N LEU A 217 27.82 -6.31 -4.79
CA LEU A 217 27.53 -5.06 -5.48
C LEU A 217 27.54 -3.85 -4.56
N ASN A 218 27.95 -2.75 -5.15
CA ASN A 218 27.73 -1.37 -4.69
C ASN A 218 27.73 -0.48 -5.94
N GLY A 219 27.29 0.76 -5.80
CA GLY A 219 27.44 1.77 -6.85
C GLY A 219 28.91 2.07 -7.11
N MET A 220 29.31 2.12 -8.39
CA MET A 220 30.68 2.25 -8.88
C MET A 220 30.82 3.47 -9.79
N THR A 221 31.94 4.18 -9.62
CA THR A 221 32.33 5.36 -10.40
C THR A 221 33.77 5.19 -10.89
N ALA A 222 34.11 5.84 -12.01
CA ALA A 222 35.48 5.89 -12.50
C ALA A 222 36.39 6.57 -11.46
N ASP A 223 37.56 5.99 -11.23
CA ASP A 223 38.55 6.45 -10.24
C ASP A 223 37.99 6.57 -8.80
N GLY A 224 36.94 5.81 -8.46
CA GLY A 224 36.25 5.93 -7.18
C GLY A 224 37.15 5.78 -5.96
N GLU A 225 38.12 4.87 -6.00
CA GLU A 225 39.12 4.75 -4.93
C GLU A 225 39.99 6.01 -4.76
N ALA A 226 40.48 6.58 -5.86
CA ALA A 226 41.29 7.80 -5.80
C ALA A 226 40.47 9.02 -5.32
N ARG A 227 39.15 9.01 -5.58
CA ARG A 227 38.21 10.08 -5.21
C ARG A 227 37.58 9.90 -3.82
N GLY A 228 37.89 8.81 -3.10
CA GLY A 228 37.25 8.49 -1.81
C GLY A 228 35.76 8.09 -1.95
N GLN A 229 35.36 7.66 -3.15
CA GLN A 229 34.00 7.24 -3.54
C GLN A 229 33.97 5.74 -3.80
N LYS A 230 34.56 4.96 -2.89
CA LYS A 230 34.73 3.50 -3.08
C LYS A 230 33.42 2.73 -3.09
N ILE A 231 32.43 3.22 -2.34
CA ILE A 231 31.15 2.56 -2.09
C ILE A 231 30.05 3.63 -2.21
N LEU A 232 29.27 3.55 -3.27
CA LEU A 232 28.08 4.38 -3.47
C LEU A 232 26.82 3.49 -3.34
N PRO A 233 25.64 4.05 -3.06
CA PRO A 233 24.39 3.33 -3.29
C PRO A 233 24.23 2.96 -4.76
N LEU A 234 23.59 1.82 -5.03
CA LEU A 234 23.25 1.44 -6.39
C LEU A 234 22.37 2.52 -7.04
N GLY A 235 22.64 2.83 -8.31
CA GLY A 235 21.99 3.91 -9.06
C GLY A 235 22.66 5.28 -8.91
N ALA A 236 23.58 5.44 -7.96
CA ALA A 236 24.36 6.66 -7.81
C ALA A 236 25.62 6.65 -8.68
N GLY A 237 26.20 5.47 -8.93
CA GLY A 237 27.40 5.30 -9.75
C GLY A 237 27.10 5.36 -11.24
N GLU A 238 27.95 6.03 -12.01
CA GLU A 238 27.79 6.13 -13.47
C GLU A 238 28.10 4.82 -14.21
N LEU A 239 28.78 3.85 -13.56
CA LEU A 239 29.14 2.57 -14.16
C LEU A 239 28.14 1.45 -13.84
N ASP A 240 27.19 1.69 -12.94
CA ASP A 240 26.30 0.67 -12.38
C ASP A 240 25.55 -0.09 -13.48
N LEU A 241 24.92 0.63 -14.42
CA LEU A 241 24.14 0.02 -15.49
C LEU A 241 24.99 -0.88 -16.40
N ALA A 242 26.23 -0.46 -16.70
CA ALA A 242 27.13 -1.24 -17.56
C ALA A 242 27.64 -2.50 -16.86
N LEU A 243 27.93 -2.40 -15.56
CA LEU A 243 28.36 -3.53 -14.73
C LEU A 243 27.22 -4.54 -14.55
N LEU A 244 26.00 -4.09 -14.23
CA LEU A 244 24.83 -4.97 -14.12
C LEU A 244 24.55 -5.69 -15.44
N ARG A 245 24.66 -5.00 -16.58
CA ARG A 245 24.54 -5.62 -17.90
C ARG A 245 25.61 -6.69 -18.13
N THR A 246 26.86 -6.39 -17.80
CA THR A 246 27.97 -7.35 -17.93
C THR A 246 27.74 -8.60 -17.07
N ILE A 247 27.25 -8.44 -15.85
CA ILE A 247 26.93 -9.56 -14.95
C ILE A 247 25.80 -10.40 -15.51
N ARG A 248 24.68 -9.78 -15.90
CA ARG A 248 23.53 -10.48 -16.50
C ARG A 248 23.92 -11.25 -17.75
N ASP A 249 24.66 -10.61 -18.65
CA ASP A 249 25.02 -11.18 -19.95
C ASP A 249 26.10 -12.28 -19.83
N SER A 250 26.84 -12.34 -18.72
CA SER A 250 27.82 -13.40 -18.45
C SER A 250 27.19 -14.78 -18.18
N GLY A 251 25.89 -14.81 -17.87
CA GLY A 251 25.14 -15.99 -17.46
C GLY A 251 25.39 -16.43 -16.01
N TYR A 252 26.01 -15.59 -15.18
CA TYR A 252 26.14 -15.85 -13.75
C TYR A 252 24.77 -15.85 -13.06
N ASP A 253 24.50 -16.88 -12.25
CA ASP A 253 23.23 -17.12 -11.57
C ASP A 253 23.40 -17.33 -10.05
N GLY A 254 24.62 -17.17 -9.53
CA GLY A 254 24.91 -17.29 -8.09
C GLY A 254 24.41 -16.09 -7.27
N PRO A 255 24.60 -16.15 -5.93
CA PRO A 255 24.16 -15.10 -5.01
C PRO A 255 24.75 -13.72 -5.34
N ILE A 256 23.94 -12.69 -5.11
CA ILE A 256 24.31 -11.28 -5.29
C ILE A 256 24.26 -10.55 -3.95
N GLY A 257 25.41 -10.09 -3.45
CA GLY A 257 25.46 -9.26 -2.26
C GLY A 257 25.12 -7.79 -2.54
N ILE A 258 24.41 -7.12 -1.64
CA ILE A 258 24.28 -5.66 -1.59
C ILE A 258 24.79 -5.16 -0.24
N LEU A 259 25.67 -4.14 -0.24
CA LEU A 259 26.47 -3.83 0.95
C LEU A 259 26.22 -2.44 1.57
N ASN A 260 26.40 -2.36 2.90
CA ASN A 260 26.42 -1.10 3.65
C ASN A 260 27.84 -0.51 3.75
N HIS A 261 28.74 -1.16 4.49
CA HIS A 261 30.18 -0.84 4.67
C HIS A 261 30.56 0.66 4.61
N THR A 262 29.75 1.55 5.20
CA THR A 262 30.05 2.99 5.29
C THR A 262 29.73 3.59 6.66
N ASP A 263 29.54 2.76 7.69
CA ASP A 263 29.13 3.20 9.05
C ASP A 263 27.84 4.03 9.08
N GLU A 264 26.98 3.85 8.07
CA GLU A 264 25.65 4.45 7.98
C GLU A 264 24.60 3.49 8.57
N ASP A 265 23.37 3.98 8.78
CA ASP A 265 22.26 3.08 9.15
C ASP A 265 22.07 2.01 8.07
N ALA A 266 22.16 0.74 8.48
CA ALA A 266 22.15 -0.38 7.55
C ALA A 266 20.79 -0.54 6.84
N GLU A 267 19.69 -0.24 7.53
CA GLU A 267 18.34 -0.31 6.96
C GLU A 267 18.19 0.73 5.83
N ALA A 268 18.59 1.97 6.10
CA ALA A 268 18.58 3.04 5.13
C ALA A 268 19.45 2.73 3.90
N ARG A 269 20.66 2.19 4.10
CA ARG A 269 21.55 1.86 2.97
C ARG A 269 21.09 0.67 2.15
N LEU A 270 20.54 -0.37 2.79
CA LEU A 270 19.93 -1.48 2.06
C LEU A 270 18.71 -1.00 1.27
N ALA A 271 17.86 -0.15 1.85
CA ALA A 271 16.73 0.45 1.14
C ALA A 271 17.19 1.29 -0.07
N ASP A 272 18.26 2.09 0.08
CA ASP A 272 18.83 2.87 -1.02
C ASP A 272 19.34 1.98 -2.16
N ASN A 273 19.97 0.85 -1.83
CA ASN A 273 20.41 -0.13 -2.83
C ASN A 273 19.23 -0.81 -3.54
N LEU A 274 18.15 -1.12 -2.83
CA LEU A 274 16.93 -1.68 -3.42
C LEU A 274 16.24 -0.68 -4.36
N ASP A 275 16.09 0.58 -3.96
CA ASP A 275 15.57 1.65 -4.81
C ASP A 275 16.45 1.88 -6.04
N GLY A 276 17.76 1.83 -5.85
CA GLY A 276 18.76 1.88 -6.90
C GLY A 276 18.60 0.79 -7.95
N LEU A 277 18.48 -0.47 -7.49
CA LEU A 277 18.24 -1.61 -8.37
C LEU A 277 16.89 -1.49 -9.10
N ALA A 278 15.81 -1.13 -8.39
CA ALA A 278 14.49 -0.94 -9.00
C ALA A 278 14.52 0.13 -10.10
N TRP A 279 15.35 1.17 -9.94
CA TRP A 279 15.56 2.19 -10.96
C TRP A 279 16.46 1.71 -12.12
N LEU A 280 17.49 0.90 -11.86
CA LEU A 280 18.46 0.44 -12.87
C LEU A 280 17.94 -0.72 -13.74
N LEU A 281 17.24 -1.69 -13.16
CA LEU A 281 16.89 -2.94 -13.84
C LEU A 281 16.03 -2.72 -15.10
N PRO A 282 14.97 -1.89 -15.11
CA PRO A 282 14.20 -1.63 -16.33
C PRO A 282 15.03 -1.03 -17.47
N GLN A 283 16.08 -0.27 -17.14
CA GLN A 283 16.97 0.33 -18.14
C GLN A 283 17.85 -0.70 -18.84
N LEU A 284 18.09 -1.87 -18.23
CA LEU A 284 18.78 -2.97 -18.90
C LEU A 284 18.01 -3.51 -20.10
N ASP A 285 16.70 -3.30 -20.12
CA ASP A 285 15.77 -3.70 -21.19
C ASP A 285 15.33 -2.52 -22.08
N GLY A 286 15.98 -1.36 -21.90
CA GLY A 286 15.71 -0.15 -22.70
C GLY A 286 14.43 0.60 -22.31
N VAL A 287 13.85 0.31 -21.14
CA VAL A 287 12.69 1.03 -20.62
C VAL A 287 13.11 2.42 -20.13
N ALA A 288 12.38 3.46 -20.55
CA ALA A 288 12.57 4.81 -20.04
C ALA A 288 12.08 4.91 -18.59
N VAL A 289 12.94 5.40 -17.71
CA VAL A 289 12.65 5.53 -16.27
C VAL A 289 12.53 7.00 -15.85
N GLY A 290 11.85 7.22 -14.72
CA GLY A 290 11.71 8.53 -14.09
C GLY A 290 13.00 9.08 -13.46
N PRO A 291 12.90 10.14 -12.65
CA PRO A 291 14.06 10.71 -11.96
C PRO A 291 14.77 9.68 -11.06
N ARG A 292 16.06 9.91 -10.80
CA ARG A 292 16.85 9.04 -9.92
C ARG A 292 16.24 8.97 -8.51
N PRO A 293 16.41 7.85 -7.78
CA PRO A 293 16.02 7.76 -6.39
C PRO A 293 16.70 8.81 -5.52
N ILE A 294 15.99 9.26 -4.49
CA ILE A 294 16.57 10.08 -3.41
C ILE A 294 17.07 9.11 -2.35
N TYR A 295 18.37 9.14 -2.07
CA TYR A 295 19.02 8.24 -1.12
C TYR A 295 18.90 8.77 0.31
N ARG A 296 18.59 7.87 1.24
CA ARG A 296 18.38 8.12 2.68
C ARG A 296 19.70 8.17 3.46
N SER A 297 20.67 7.37 3.04
CA SER A 297 21.95 7.12 3.72
C SER A 297 23.16 7.69 2.96
N TRP A 298 22.92 8.50 1.94
CA TRP A 298 23.99 9.01 1.09
C TRP A 298 23.67 10.40 0.54
N SER A 299 24.63 11.30 0.72
CA SER A 299 24.70 12.56 0.00
C SER A 299 25.90 12.52 -0.95
N ARG A 300 25.77 13.18 -2.10
CA ARG A 300 26.87 13.26 -3.06
C ARG A 300 28.10 13.88 -2.37
N PRO A 301 29.31 13.31 -2.48
CA PRO A 301 30.51 14.00 -2.02
C PRO A 301 30.82 15.22 -2.89
N TYR A 302 31.50 16.22 -2.34
CA TYR A 302 31.87 17.41 -3.11
C TYR A 302 32.64 17.06 -4.38
N ASP A 303 32.21 17.67 -5.48
CA ASP A 303 32.75 17.43 -6.81
C ASP A 303 33.01 18.77 -7.49
N GLU A 304 34.28 19.20 -7.48
CA GLU A 304 34.71 20.49 -8.05
C GLU A 304 34.40 20.60 -9.55
N GLN A 305 34.52 19.49 -10.29
CA GLN A 305 34.23 19.45 -11.71
C GLN A 305 32.72 19.62 -11.95
N PHE A 306 31.88 18.91 -11.20
CA PHE A 306 30.43 19.10 -11.29
C PHE A 306 30.01 20.53 -10.94
N VAL A 307 30.62 21.13 -9.92
CA VAL A 307 30.36 22.52 -9.55
C VAL A 307 30.66 23.44 -10.73
N ALA A 308 31.81 23.26 -11.37
CA ALA A 308 32.21 24.04 -12.53
C ALA A 308 31.24 23.86 -13.71
N GLU A 309 30.93 22.61 -14.07
CA GLU A 309 30.05 22.26 -15.19
C GLU A 309 28.62 22.77 -14.99
N LEU A 310 28.04 22.60 -13.79
CA LEU A 310 26.68 23.08 -13.52
C LEU A 310 26.63 24.61 -13.49
N ALA A 311 27.65 25.28 -12.94
CA ALA A 311 27.73 26.74 -12.94
C ALA A 311 27.87 27.31 -14.36
N GLU A 312 28.66 26.67 -15.21
CA GLU A 312 28.80 27.05 -16.63
C GLU A 312 27.48 26.83 -17.39
N ALA A 313 26.89 25.64 -17.26
CA ALA A 313 25.61 25.31 -17.90
C ALA A 313 24.48 26.24 -17.44
N ALA A 314 24.43 26.61 -16.15
CA ALA A 314 23.43 27.55 -15.64
C ALA A 314 23.58 28.93 -16.28
N GLY A 315 24.82 29.36 -16.55
CA GLY A 315 25.10 30.60 -17.25
C GLY A 315 24.66 30.60 -18.71
N SER A 316 24.83 29.49 -19.43
CA SER A 316 24.50 29.39 -20.86
C SER A 316 23.05 28.97 -21.16
N GLU A 317 22.44 28.15 -20.29
CA GLU A 317 21.17 27.48 -20.57
C GLU A 317 20.03 27.89 -19.62
N GLY A 318 20.36 28.42 -18.43
CA GLY A 318 19.38 28.76 -17.40
C GLY A 318 18.54 30.00 -17.74
N ILE A 319 17.29 30.00 -17.28
CA ILE A 319 16.31 31.08 -17.46
C ILE A 319 15.97 31.68 -16.09
N ALA A 320 16.39 32.92 -15.84
CA ALA A 320 16.24 33.56 -14.54
C ALA A 320 14.77 33.73 -14.10
N ASP A 321 13.85 34.03 -15.01
CA ASP A 321 12.42 34.19 -14.71
C ASP A 321 11.80 32.88 -14.19
N HIS A 322 12.18 31.73 -14.78
CA HIS A 322 11.75 30.43 -14.29
C HIS A 322 12.32 30.12 -12.90
N GLY A 323 13.57 30.55 -12.66
CA GLY A 323 14.21 30.44 -11.35
C GLY A 323 13.41 31.11 -10.23
N VAL A 324 12.62 32.16 -10.52
CA VAL A 324 11.77 32.83 -9.53
C VAL A 324 10.66 31.88 -9.06
N ALA A 325 10.05 31.12 -9.98
CA ALA A 325 9.04 30.12 -9.65
C ALA A 325 9.65 28.96 -8.85
N VAL A 326 10.86 28.50 -9.21
CA VAL A 326 11.58 27.45 -8.46
C VAL A 326 11.89 27.89 -7.04
N PHE A 327 12.32 29.15 -6.85
CA PHE A 327 12.59 29.75 -5.53
C PHE A 327 11.32 29.91 -4.68
N ALA A 328 10.19 30.24 -5.31
CA ALA A 328 8.90 30.42 -4.65
C ALA A 328 8.14 29.10 -4.39
N SER A 329 8.62 27.98 -4.92
CA SER A 329 7.96 26.68 -4.79
C SER A 329 7.94 26.19 -3.34
N VAL A 330 6.75 25.75 -2.89
CA VAL A 330 6.56 25.13 -1.56
C VAL A 330 7.37 23.83 -1.44
N GLN A 331 7.55 23.08 -2.53
CA GLN A 331 8.32 21.83 -2.55
C GLN A 331 9.81 22.07 -2.25
N ASN A 332 10.35 23.22 -2.66
CA ASN A 332 11.77 23.57 -2.50
C ASN A 332 12.04 24.44 -1.26
N ALA A 333 10.99 25.02 -0.67
CA ALA A 333 10.98 25.78 0.59
C ALA A 333 12.04 26.89 0.73
N CYS A 334 12.67 27.35 -0.37
CA CYS A 334 13.74 28.35 -0.34
C CYS A 334 13.26 29.67 0.29
N LEU A 335 12.05 30.11 -0.06
CA LEU A 335 11.42 31.33 0.44
C LEU A 335 11.09 31.27 1.96
N SER A 336 10.91 30.08 2.53
CA SER A 336 10.66 29.91 3.97
C SER A 336 11.85 30.32 4.81
N CYS A 337 13.06 30.16 4.28
CA CYS A 337 14.30 30.43 5.00
C CYS A 337 15.02 31.69 4.50
N HIS A 338 14.93 32.01 3.21
CA HIS A 338 15.67 33.09 2.57
C HIS A 338 14.76 34.20 2.07
N LYS A 339 15.30 35.43 2.05
CA LYS A 339 14.61 36.63 1.57
C LYS A 339 15.16 37.11 0.23
N ILE A 340 14.27 37.58 -0.64
CA ILE A 340 14.58 38.41 -1.82
C ILE A 340 13.66 39.65 -1.79
N GLY A 341 14.25 40.84 -1.77
CA GLY A 341 13.51 42.09 -1.58
C GLY A 341 12.81 42.09 -0.23
N ARG A 342 11.50 42.31 -0.22
CA ARG A 342 10.68 42.25 1.01
C ARG A 342 10.11 40.87 1.35
N HIS A 343 10.25 39.86 0.49
CA HIS A 343 9.55 38.57 0.61
C HIS A 343 10.50 37.44 1.08
N GLY A 344 10.02 36.60 2.01
CA GLY A 344 10.75 35.43 2.53
C GLY A 344 11.22 35.53 3.99
N GLY A 345 11.83 34.45 4.47
CA GLY A 345 12.27 34.27 5.87
C GLY A 345 13.63 34.87 6.22
N SER A 346 13.97 34.84 7.52
CA SER A 346 15.23 35.34 8.10
C SER A 346 16.09 34.23 8.73
N VAL A 347 15.71 32.96 8.54
CA VAL A 347 16.47 31.80 9.00
C VAL A 347 17.84 31.76 8.33
N GLY A 348 17.89 31.94 7.01
CA GLY A 348 19.10 32.01 6.19
C GLY A 348 19.48 33.44 5.79
N PRO A 349 20.60 33.62 5.05
CA PRO A 349 21.00 34.93 4.54
C PRO A 349 19.98 35.54 3.58
N ASP A 350 19.93 36.88 3.59
CA ASP A 350 19.24 37.68 2.58
C ASP A 350 19.94 37.51 1.23
N LEU A 351 19.20 37.03 0.24
CA LEU A 351 19.71 36.69 -1.08
C LEU A 351 19.52 37.80 -2.12
N THR A 352 18.92 38.94 -1.75
CA THR A 352 18.56 40.04 -2.67
C THR A 352 19.73 40.48 -3.56
N THR A 353 20.97 40.38 -3.07
CA THR A 353 22.19 40.76 -3.78
C THR A 353 23.25 39.64 -3.87
N ILE A 354 22.85 38.38 -3.66
CA ILE A 354 23.79 37.26 -3.50
C ILE A 354 24.68 37.05 -4.73
N GLY A 355 24.15 37.27 -5.94
CA GLY A 355 24.89 37.11 -7.19
C GLY A 355 26.08 38.06 -7.32
N SER A 356 26.04 39.23 -6.65
CA SER A 356 27.15 40.18 -6.56
C SER A 356 28.14 39.86 -5.44
N GLN A 357 27.80 38.95 -4.53
CA GLN A 357 28.61 38.58 -3.37
C GLN A 357 29.31 37.21 -3.52
N ARG A 358 28.73 36.30 -4.30
CA ARG A 358 29.22 34.93 -4.51
C ARG A 358 29.36 34.61 -6.00
N SER A 359 30.34 33.78 -6.35
CA SER A 359 30.43 33.23 -7.71
C SER A 359 29.34 32.19 -7.96
N ALA A 360 29.02 31.91 -9.24
CA ALA A 360 28.07 30.86 -9.59
C ALA A 360 28.52 29.49 -9.05
N GLN A 361 29.82 29.19 -9.05
CA GLN A 361 30.36 27.97 -8.43
C GLN A 361 30.08 27.92 -6.93
N GLN A 362 30.26 29.03 -6.21
CA GLN A 362 29.99 29.08 -4.77
C GLN A 362 28.49 28.91 -4.47
N ILE A 363 27.61 29.43 -5.33
CA ILE A 363 26.15 29.25 -5.21
C ILE A 363 25.79 27.78 -5.45
N VAL A 364 26.33 27.16 -6.51
CA VAL A 364 26.16 25.72 -6.77
C VAL A 364 26.66 24.89 -5.59
N GLU A 365 27.82 25.24 -5.04
CA GLU A 365 28.36 24.56 -3.87
C GLU A 365 27.40 24.65 -2.67
N SER A 366 26.88 25.83 -2.35
CA SER A 366 25.94 26.00 -1.24
C SER A 366 24.59 25.30 -1.44
N LEU A 367 24.13 25.13 -2.69
CA LEU A 367 22.89 24.41 -3.00
C LEU A 367 23.04 22.88 -2.89
N HIS A 368 24.18 22.33 -3.29
CA HIS A 368 24.41 20.88 -3.29
C HIS A 368 25.15 20.37 -2.04
N TRP A 369 25.91 21.24 -1.36
CA TRP A 369 26.70 20.95 -0.17
C TRP A 369 26.60 22.08 0.85
N PRO A 370 25.39 22.37 1.39
CA PRO A 370 25.17 23.50 2.28
C PRO A 370 26.04 23.48 3.55
N SER A 371 26.46 22.29 4.00
CA SER A 371 27.31 22.11 5.18
C SER A 371 28.80 22.33 4.94
N ARG A 372 29.27 22.44 3.68
CA ARG A 372 30.70 22.51 3.33
C ARG A 372 31.33 23.87 3.68
N THR A 373 30.62 24.94 3.38
CA THR A 373 31.08 26.32 3.62
C THR A 373 29.96 27.13 4.26
N VAL A 374 29.90 27.10 5.59
CA VAL A 374 28.91 27.84 6.40
C VAL A 374 29.57 29.09 6.98
N ALA A 375 28.96 30.25 6.79
CA ALA A 375 29.44 31.46 7.44
C ALA A 375 29.26 31.35 8.97
N PRO A 376 30.20 31.82 9.81
CA PRO A 376 30.14 31.61 11.27
C PRO A 376 28.82 32.03 11.92
N GLU A 377 28.20 33.10 11.43
CA GLU A 377 26.93 33.64 11.91
C GLU A 377 25.69 32.78 11.58
N TYR A 378 25.84 31.80 10.67
CA TYR A 378 24.82 30.82 10.29
C TYR A 378 25.22 29.38 10.69
N THR A 379 26.24 29.22 11.53
CA THR A 379 26.58 27.91 12.11
C THR A 379 25.71 27.67 13.35
N ALA A 380 24.85 26.65 13.28
CA ALA A 380 23.96 26.29 14.37
C ALA A 380 24.69 25.46 15.44
N VAL A 381 24.25 25.64 16.68
CA VAL A 381 24.72 24.91 17.85
C VAL A 381 23.53 24.29 18.57
N SER A 382 23.69 23.05 18.99
CA SER A 382 22.76 22.35 19.87
C SER A 382 23.29 22.39 21.30
N VAL A 383 22.48 22.84 22.24
CA VAL A 383 22.82 22.94 23.66
C VAL A 383 21.82 22.10 24.46
N LEU A 384 22.31 21.02 25.08
CA LEU A 384 21.57 20.26 26.08
C LEU A 384 21.86 20.87 27.46
N THR A 385 20.82 21.31 28.15
CA THR A 385 20.93 21.85 29.50
C THR A 385 20.80 20.75 30.56
N THR A 386 21.32 21.00 31.77
CA THR A 386 21.31 20.05 32.89
C THR A 386 19.91 19.71 33.42
N ASP A 387 18.88 20.47 33.02
CA ASP A 387 17.47 20.15 33.27
C ASP A 387 16.83 19.35 32.11
N GLY A 388 17.63 18.87 31.16
CA GLY A 388 17.24 18.00 30.05
C GLY A 388 16.60 18.71 28.85
N LYS A 389 16.69 20.05 28.74
CA LYS A 389 16.14 20.77 27.59
C LYS A 389 17.17 20.88 26.47
N LEU A 390 16.70 20.66 25.24
CA LEU A 390 17.49 20.88 24.04
C LEU A 390 17.15 22.25 23.45
N HIS A 391 18.15 23.12 23.33
CA HIS A 391 18.05 24.42 22.66
C HIS A 391 18.88 24.41 21.37
N GLU A 392 18.29 24.91 20.29
CA GLU A 392 18.92 24.94 18.97
C GLU A 392 18.86 26.34 18.38
N GLY A 393 20.00 26.84 17.89
CA GLY A 393 20.04 28.15 17.26
C GLY A 393 21.44 28.62 16.90
N TYR A 394 21.53 29.85 16.41
CA TYR A 394 22.80 30.47 16.02
C TYR A 394 23.48 31.12 17.22
N ALA A 395 24.75 30.82 17.46
CA ALA A 395 25.51 31.41 18.56
C ALA A 395 25.88 32.88 18.25
N VAL A 396 25.03 33.82 18.67
CA VAL A 396 25.23 35.26 18.44
C VAL A 396 26.38 35.80 19.28
N ARG A 397 26.53 35.30 20.51
CA ARG A 397 27.61 35.67 21.42
C ARG A 397 27.90 34.57 22.41
N SER A 398 29.17 34.25 22.60
CA SER A 398 29.62 33.24 23.55
C SER A 398 30.80 33.76 24.37
N ASN A 399 30.77 33.54 25.68
CA ASN A 399 31.89 33.82 26.58
C ASN A 399 31.95 32.78 27.72
N ASP A 400 32.92 32.94 28.62
CA ASP A 400 33.17 32.01 29.73
C ASP A 400 32.02 31.88 30.74
N ARG A 401 31.00 32.76 30.67
CA ARG A 401 29.86 32.77 31.60
C ARG A 401 28.53 32.37 30.96
N ARG A 402 28.32 32.65 29.67
CA ARG A 402 27.03 32.43 28.99
C ARG A 402 27.17 32.28 27.47
N ILE A 403 26.19 31.63 26.86
CA ILE A 403 25.94 31.61 25.41
C ILE A 403 24.60 32.29 25.11
N LEU A 404 24.56 33.13 24.08
CA LEU A 404 23.35 33.72 23.52
C LEU A 404 23.04 33.01 22.19
N LEU A 405 21.93 32.28 22.15
CA LEU A 405 21.43 31.60 20.96
C LEU A 405 20.28 32.40 20.35
N ARG A 406 20.34 32.69 19.05
CA ARG A 406 19.17 33.20 18.31
C ARG A 406 18.40 32.02 17.73
N GLU A 407 17.13 31.91 18.12
CA GLU A 407 16.21 30.93 17.54
C GLU A 407 15.97 31.22 16.04
N PRO A 408 16.05 30.21 15.17
CA PRO A 408 15.93 30.41 13.72
C PRO A 408 14.56 30.93 13.27
N THR A 409 13.47 30.51 13.93
CA THR A 409 12.08 30.73 13.46
C THR A 409 11.39 31.94 14.09
N SER A 410 11.89 32.46 15.21
CA SER A 410 11.20 33.48 16.01
C SER A 410 11.99 34.78 16.17
N GLU A 411 13.24 34.83 15.67
CA GLU A 411 14.23 35.89 15.94
C GLU A 411 14.52 36.15 17.44
N THR A 412 13.96 35.33 18.33
CA THR A 412 14.14 35.46 19.79
C THR A 412 15.56 35.03 20.17
N THR A 413 16.17 35.75 21.11
CA THR A 413 17.47 35.37 21.66
C THR A 413 17.29 34.75 23.04
N ILE A 414 17.81 33.54 23.22
CA ILE A 414 17.87 32.81 24.49
C ILE A 414 19.27 32.96 25.08
N GLU A 415 19.34 33.37 26.34
CA GLU A 415 20.58 33.42 27.09
C GLU A 415 20.68 32.20 28.01
N ILE A 416 21.71 31.37 27.82
CA ILE A 416 21.95 30.15 28.60
C ILE A 416 23.27 30.30 29.38
N PRO A 417 23.25 30.26 30.72
CA PRO A 417 24.47 30.24 31.54
C PRO A 417 25.32 29.01 31.25
N ARG A 418 26.66 29.16 31.18
CA ARG A 418 27.58 28.04 30.93
C ARG A 418 27.47 26.92 31.98
N SER A 419 27.07 27.26 33.21
CA SER A 419 26.86 26.32 34.32
C SER A 419 25.63 25.43 34.14
N GLU A 420 24.71 25.79 33.25
CA GLU A 420 23.48 25.05 32.98
C GLU A 420 23.61 24.15 31.74
N ILE A 421 24.77 24.13 31.07
CA ILE A 421 25.02 23.33 29.88
C ILE A 421 25.60 21.97 30.29
N GLU A 422 24.90 20.90 29.93
CA GLU A 422 25.36 19.52 30.07
C GLU A 422 26.21 19.09 28.86
N ALA A 423 25.73 19.38 27.66
CA ALA A 423 26.46 19.12 26.42
C ALA A 423 26.22 20.23 25.39
N GLU A 424 27.28 20.57 24.65
CA GLU A 424 27.21 21.48 23.50
C GLU A 424 27.77 20.73 22.29
N SER A 425 27.06 20.79 21.16
CA SER A 425 27.51 20.15 19.92
C SER A 425 27.25 21.05 18.72
N PRO A 426 28.26 21.29 17.87
CA PRO A 426 28.06 22.01 16.63
C PRO A 426 27.16 21.19 15.69
N ARG A 427 26.18 21.83 15.07
CA ARG A 427 25.25 21.22 14.09
C ARG A 427 25.62 21.53 12.64
N GLY A 428 26.38 22.61 12.39
CA GLY A 428 26.70 23.04 11.02
C GLY A 428 25.61 23.94 10.43
N SER A 429 25.24 23.72 9.17
CA SER A 429 24.19 24.50 8.48
C SER A 429 22.78 24.07 8.90
N LEU A 430 21.82 25.01 8.94
CA LEU A 430 20.39 24.68 9.04
C LEU A 430 19.74 24.46 7.67
N MET A 431 20.44 24.75 6.57
CA MET A 431 19.99 24.40 5.23
C MET A 431 20.15 22.89 5.03
N PRO A 432 19.06 22.13 4.75
CA PRO A 432 19.12 20.69 4.61
C PRO A 432 20.02 20.24 3.45
N ASP A 433 20.78 19.17 3.65
CA ASP A 433 21.43 18.47 2.54
C ASP A 433 20.35 17.92 1.58
N GLY A 434 20.68 17.84 0.29
CA GLY A 434 19.77 17.27 -0.71
C GLY A 434 18.59 18.16 -1.12
N VAL A 435 18.58 19.46 -0.79
CA VAL A 435 17.51 20.41 -1.22
C VAL A 435 17.30 20.45 -2.74
N THR A 436 18.32 20.10 -3.52
CA THR A 436 18.26 20.04 -4.99
C THR A 436 17.80 18.68 -5.52
N ALA A 437 17.62 17.67 -4.67
CA ALA A 437 17.32 16.30 -5.08
C ALA A 437 15.94 16.15 -5.75
N ALA A 438 14.96 16.94 -5.31
CA ALA A 438 13.61 16.97 -5.88
C ALA A 438 13.52 17.85 -7.15
N MET A 439 14.58 18.59 -7.49
CA MET A 439 14.60 19.48 -8.65
C MET A 439 15.09 18.74 -9.89
N SER A 440 14.40 18.93 -11.02
CA SER A 440 14.92 18.55 -12.33
C SER A 440 16.20 19.31 -12.65
N ARG A 441 17.01 18.78 -13.58
CA ARG A 441 18.22 19.48 -14.05
C ARG A 441 17.91 20.89 -14.55
N ARG A 442 16.75 21.09 -15.21
CA ARG A 442 16.34 22.40 -15.71
C ARG A 442 16.07 23.38 -14.59
N GLU A 443 15.35 22.96 -13.56
CA GLU A 443 15.05 23.81 -12.40
C GLU A 443 16.31 24.18 -11.63
N GLN A 444 17.29 23.27 -11.52
CA GLN A 444 18.59 23.58 -10.92
C GLN A 444 19.34 24.67 -11.70
N LEU A 445 19.36 24.57 -13.04
CA LEU A 445 19.99 25.57 -13.90
C LEU A 445 19.29 26.94 -13.81
N ASP A 446 17.96 26.94 -13.83
CA ASP A 446 17.13 28.15 -13.76
C ASP A 446 17.27 28.85 -12.39
N LEU A 447 17.28 28.09 -11.29
CA LEU A 447 17.52 28.61 -9.94
C LEU A 447 18.93 29.19 -9.77
N VAL A 448 19.96 28.47 -10.22
CA VAL A 448 21.35 28.96 -10.18
C VAL A 448 21.50 30.23 -11.03
N ARG A 449 20.86 30.28 -12.21
CA ARG A 449 20.88 31.46 -13.08
C ARG A 449 20.26 32.68 -12.41
N LEU A 450 19.11 32.50 -11.75
CA LEU A 450 18.47 33.55 -10.96
C LEU A 450 19.43 34.04 -9.87
N LEU A 451 19.87 33.15 -8.97
CA LEU A 451 20.67 33.51 -7.81
C LEU A 451 22.00 34.17 -8.20
N ALA A 452 22.67 33.67 -9.24
CA ALA A 452 23.92 34.24 -9.74
C ALA A 452 23.72 35.63 -10.41
N GLY A 453 22.49 35.93 -10.85
CA GLY A 453 22.09 37.20 -11.43
C GLY A 453 21.64 38.25 -10.40
N LEU A 454 21.11 37.85 -9.23
CA LEU A 454 20.59 38.78 -8.22
C LEU A 454 21.63 39.83 -7.81
N GLY A 455 21.25 41.11 -7.92
CA GLY A 455 22.13 42.25 -7.65
C GLY A 455 23.02 42.69 -8.82
N LYS A 456 22.85 42.11 -10.02
CA LYS A 456 23.50 42.51 -11.28
C LYS A 456 22.47 42.99 -12.31
N ASP A 457 22.92 43.73 -13.32
CA ASP A 457 22.07 44.28 -14.40
C ASP A 457 21.43 43.21 -15.31
N GLU A 458 21.88 41.95 -15.22
CA GLU A 458 21.46 40.83 -16.07
C GLU A 458 20.30 39.99 -15.48
N SER A 459 19.74 40.40 -14.34
CA SER A 459 18.62 39.73 -13.66
C SER A 459 17.27 40.39 -13.99
N PRO A 460 16.14 39.67 -13.87
CA PRO A 460 14.82 40.30 -13.83
C PRO A 460 14.82 41.42 -12.78
N LYS A 461 14.12 42.53 -13.05
CA LYS A 461 14.15 43.68 -12.14
C LYS A 461 13.55 43.26 -10.80
N LEU A 462 14.11 43.78 -9.71
CA LEU A 462 13.64 43.46 -8.36
C LEU A 462 12.13 43.69 -8.19
N ALA A 463 11.58 44.73 -8.82
CA ALA A 463 10.14 44.99 -8.79
C ALA A 463 9.29 43.90 -9.48
N ASP A 464 9.80 43.28 -10.55
CA ASP A 464 9.13 42.20 -11.26
C ASP A 464 9.20 40.91 -10.44
N ILE A 465 10.36 40.64 -9.83
CA ILE A 465 10.55 39.54 -8.88
C ILE A 465 9.62 39.71 -7.66
N GLU A 466 9.56 40.90 -7.08
CA GLU A 466 8.68 41.20 -5.94
C GLU A 466 7.19 41.09 -6.31
N ALA A 467 6.80 41.40 -7.55
CA ALA A 467 5.43 41.19 -8.01
C ALA A 467 5.09 39.69 -8.09
N VAL A 468 5.97 38.88 -8.69
CA VAL A 468 5.79 37.42 -8.76
C VAL A 468 5.79 36.80 -7.36
N LEU A 469 6.70 37.20 -6.47
CA LEU A 469 6.74 36.71 -5.09
C LEU A 469 5.55 37.20 -4.26
N ALA A 470 5.06 38.43 -4.46
CA ALA A 470 3.84 38.91 -3.82
C ALA A 470 2.61 38.13 -4.28
N HIS A 471 2.53 37.74 -5.56
CA HIS A 471 1.49 36.86 -6.07
C HIS A 471 1.66 35.40 -5.64
N ALA A 472 2.89 34.94 -5.41
CA ALA A 472 3.14 33.63 -4.80
C ALA A 472 2.74 33.60 -3.31
N HIS A 473 2.76 34.76 -2.64
CA HIS A 473 2.21 34.96 -1.29
C HIS A 473 0.69 35.17 -1.27
N ASP A 474 0.10 35.63 -2.38
CA ASP A 474 -1.35 35.70 -2.51
C ASP A 474 -1.86 34.36 -3.01
N HIS A 475 -2.00 33.42 -2.09
CA HIS A 475 -2.70 32.16 -2.32
C HIS A 475 -4.19 32.35 -2.61
N ALA A 476 -4.68 33.60 -2.71
CA ALA A 476 -6.03 33.87 -3.13
C ALA A 476 -6.15 33.62 -4.63
N ALA A 477 -7.04 32.71 -4.99
CA ALA A 477 -7.39 32.49 -6.37
C ALA A 477 -8.00 33.75 -7.00
N ALA A 478 -7.78 33.96 -8.30
CA ALA A 478 -8.34 35.11 -9.01
C ALA A 478 -9.88 35.16 -8.86
N GLU A 479 -10.49 36.35 -8.94
CA GLU A 479 -11.95 36.45 -8.90
C GLU A 479 -12.56 36.10 -10.26
N PHE A 480 -13.55 35.19 -10.26
CA PHE A 480 -14.33 34.83 -11.44
C PHE A 480 -15.83 34.95 -11.14
N PRO A 481 -16.53 35.92 -11.76
CA PRO A 481 -18.00 35.99 -11.68
C PRO A 481 -18.63 34.93 -12.59
N TYR A 482 -19.46 34.06 -12.04
CA TYR A 482 -20.12 32.96 -12.78
C TYR A 482 -21.64 32.96 -12.58
N GLU A 483 -22.36 32.37 -13.54
CA GLU A 483 -23.80 32.10 -13.47
C GLU A 483 -24.08 30.59 -13.42
N ARG A 484 -25.15 30.20 -12.71
CA ARG A 484 -25.52 28.78 -12.53
C ARG A 484 -26.09 28.12 -13.79
N ALA A 485 -26.84 28.87 -14.60
CA ALA A 485 -27.57 28.32 -15.74
C ALA A 485 -26.63 27.64 -16.74
N PRO A 486 -27.00 26.50 -17.35
CA PRO A 486 -26.20 25.86 -18.39
C PRO A 486 -26.05 26.77 -19.60
N LEU A 487 -24.91 26.66 -20.29
CA LEU A 487 -24.66 27.34 -21.57
C LEU A 487 -25.68 26.89 -22.64
N GLU A 488 -26.15 25.65 -22.55
CA GLU A 488 -27.15 25.07 -23.45
C GLU A 488 -28.39 24.52 -22.70
N PRO A 489 -29.35 25.37 -22.25
CA PRO A 489 -30.50 24.94 -21.45
C PRO A 489 -31.37 23.85 -22.08
N ALA A 490 -31.48 23.81 -23.41
CA ALA A 490 -32.25 22.79 -24.11
C ALA A 490 -31.69 21.36 -23.92
N ARG A 491 -30.40 21.21 -23.59
CA ARG A 491 -29.76 19.92 -23.30
C ARG A 491 -29.91 19.50 -21.83
N HIS A 492 -30.38 20.40 -20.98
CA HIS A 492 -30.51 20.17 -19.53
C HIS A 492 -31.91 20.56 -19.05
N PRO A 493 -33.00 19.94 -19.55
CA PRO A 493 -34.38 20.38 -19.26
C PRO A 493 -34.72 20.43 -17.76
N LEU A 494 -34.02 19.65 -16.93
CA LEU A 494 -34.22 19.58 -15.47
C LEU A 494 -33.33 20.54 -14.68
N TRP A 495 -32.60 21.47 -15.32
CA TRP A 495 -31.63 22.32 -14.62
C TRP A 495 -32.25 23.24 -13.56
N GLN A 496 -33.56 23.50 -13.66
CA GLN A 496 -34.33 24.29 -12.71
C GLN A 496 -35.01 23.45 -11.61
N GLU A 497 -34.94 22.12 -11.67
CA GLU A 497 -35.53 21.25 -10.67
C GLU A 497 -34.90 21.47 -9.28
N HIS A 498 -35.68 21.25 -8.23
CA HIS A 498 -35.26 21.51 -6.86
C HIS A 498 -33.96 20.78 -6.47
N VAL A 499 -33.75 19.57 -7.00
CA VAL A 499 -32.52 18.78 -6.80
C VAL A 499 -31.27 19.41 -7.43
N ASN A 500 -31.45 20.22 -8.48
CA ASN A 500 -30.37 20.85 -9.24
C ASN A 500 -30.15 22.34 -8.88
N ARG A 501 -30.91 22.87 -7.91
CA ARG A 501 -31.00 24.32 -7.63
C ARG A 501 -29.66 25.02 -7.34
N ASP A 502 -28.68 24.29 -6.80
CA ASP A 502 -27.35 24.83 -6.46
C ASP A 502 -26.24 24.27 -7.34
N ARG A 503 -26.59 23.52 -8.40
CA ARG A 503 -25.64 23.08 -9.42
C ARG A 503 -25.22 24.27 -10.28
N ILE A 504 -23.92 24.38 -10.51
CA ILE A 504 -23.34 25.33 -11.46
C ILE A 504 -22.93 24.54 -12.69
N TYR A 505 -23.60 24.80 -13.80
CA TYR A 505 -23.31 24.13 -15.06
C TYR A 505 -22.15 24.82 -15.77
N ASP A 506 -21.31 24.04 -16.46
CA ASP A 506 -20.27 24.53 -17.37
C ASP A 506 -19.24 25.49 -16.74
N TYR A 507 -18.96 25.35 -15.44
CA TYR A 507 -18.11 26.28 -14.70
C TYR A 507 -16.75 26.51 -15.36
N TYR A 508 -15.99 25.44 -15.62
CA TYR A 508 -14.66 25.54 -16.22
C TYR A 508 -14.67 26.06 -17.66
N ALA A 509 -15.73 25.75 -18.42
CA ALA A 509 -15.88 26.28 -19.77
C ALA A 509 -16.07 27.81 -19.73
N LYS A 510 -16.93 28.29 -18.83
CA LYS A 510 -17.15 29.73 -18.60
C LYS A 510 -15.90 30.43 -18.04
N GLU A 511 -15.19 29.76 -17.12
CA GLU A 511 -13.95 30.26 -16.53
C GLU A 511 -12.85 30.41 -17.57
N ALA A 512 -12.65 29.39 -18.40
CA ALA A 512 -11.68 29.41 -19.48
C ALA A 512 -11.99 30.52 -20.49
N GLU A 513 -13.26 30.70 -20.87
CA GLU A 513 -13.67 31.81 -21.74
C GLU A 513 -13.40 33.18 -21.11
N TYR A 514 -13.68 33.33 -19.81
CA TYR A 514 -13.47 34.57 -19.07
C TYR A 514 -11.99 34.98 -19.01
N PHE A 515 -11.10 34.08 -18.60
CA PHE A 515 -9.67 34.40 -18.44
C PHE A 515 -8.90 34.44 -19.77
N ARG A 516 -9.33 33.69 -20.79
CA ARG A 516 -8.74 33.78 -22.14
C ARG A 516 -8.89 35.18 -22.76
N GLY A 517 -9.88 35.96 -22.32
CA GLY A 517 -10.11 37.33 -22.76
C GLY A 517 -9.26 38.39 -22.04
N GLN A 518 -8.47 38.04 -21.03
CA GLN A 518 -7.74 39.00 -20.20
C GLN A 518 -6.29 39.23 -20.67
N HIS A 519 -5.75 40.42 -20.34
CA HIS A 519 -4.39 40.82 -20.70
C HIS A 519 -3.29 40.08 -19.91
N HIS A 520 -3.62 39.52 -18.75
CA HIS A 520 -2.71 38.76 -17.89
C HIS A 520 -3.43 37.49 -17.41
N VAL A 521 -2.76 36.35 -17.50
CA VAL A 521 -3.27 35.07 -17.01
C VAL A 521 -2.82 34.90 -15.56
N PRO A 522 -3.74 34.77 -14.58
CA PRO A 522 -3.36 34.64 -13.18
C PRO A 522 -2.65 33.31 -12.92
N MET A 523 -1.76 33.27 -11.92
CA MET A 523 -1.09 32.02 -11.51
C MET A 523 -2.06 31.00 -10.91
N LEU A 524 -3.12 31.46 -10.22
CA LEU A 524 -4.11 30.61 -9.57
C LEU A 524 -5.52 31.05 -10.00
N LEU A 525 -6.23 30.15 -10.67
CA LEU A 525 -7.64 30.32 -11.04
C LEU A 525 -8.55 29.97 -9.85
N PRO A 526 -9.72 30.61 -9.71
CA PRO A 526 -10.69 30.27 -8.68
C PRO A 526 -11.09 28.81 -8.75
N GLU A 527 -11.06 28.16 -7.59
CA GLU A 527 -11.62 26.83 -7.47
C GLU A 527 -13.13 26.85 -7.72
N PHE A 528 -13.67 25.68 -8.08
CA PHE A 528 -15.11 25.55 -8.22
C PHE A 528 -15.79 25.98 -6.90
N PRO A 529 -16.71 26.94 -6.94
CA PRO A 529 -17.31 27.55 -5.77
C PRO A 529 -18.16 26.52 -5.03
N GLY A 530 -17.61 26.00 -3.94
CA GLY A 530 -18.33 25.11 -3.04
C GLY A 530 -18.03 23.62 -3.17
N LEU A 531 -16.89 23.21 -3.73
CA LEU A 531 -16.47 21.81 -3.57
C LEU A 531 -16.15 21.48 -2.08
N ASP A 532 -15.58 22.43 -1.31
CA ASP A 532 -14.99 22.10 0.02
C ASP A 532 -15.23 23.11 1.17
N SER A 533 -16.36 23.81 1.22
CA SER A 533 -16.75 24.48 2.48
C SER A 533 -17.38 23.53 3.52
N GLY A 534 -17.37 22.21 3.25
CA GLY A 534 -17.75 21.14 4.19
C GLY A 534 -19.22 21.17 4.65
N ARG A 535 -20.03 22.13 4.21
CA ARG A 535 -21.40 22.32 4.71
C ARG A 535 -22.45 21.45 4.03
N PHE A 536 -22.26 21.05 2.77
CA PHE A 536 -23.34 20.48 1.95
C PHE A 536 -22.96 19.23 1.12
N GLY A 537 -21.75 18.69 1.32
CA GLY A 537 -21.21 17.54 0.56
C GLY A 537 -20.82 17.89 -0.88
N HIS A 538 -20.17 16.96 -1.58
CA HIS A 538 -19.62 17.11 -2.94
C HIS A 538 -20.65 17.50 -4.03
N TRP A 539 -21.95 17.43 -3.71
CA TRP A 539 -23.07 17.77 -4.59
C TRP A 539 -23.95 18.91 -4.07
N GLY A 540 -23.50 19.61 -3.01
CA GLY A 540 -24.05 20.88 -2.58
C GLY A 540 -25.56 20.86 -2.35
N ASN A 541 -26.05 20.05 -1.40
CA ASN A 541 -27.33 20.26 -0.67
C ASN A 541 -27.83 19.03 0.12
N GLN A 542 -27.23 17.86 -0.04
CA GLN A 542 -27.80 16.64 0.51
C GLN A 542 -27.30 16.40 1.93
N ASN A 543 -27.99 17.00 2.89
CA ASN A 543 -27.79 16.77 4.32
C ASN A 543 -28.45 15.44 4.76
N GLU A 544 -28.22 15.02 6.00
CA GLU A 544 -28.79 13.77 6.51
C GLU A 544 -30.31 13.72 6.45
N GLU A 545 -30.99 14.87 6.56
CA GLU A 545 -32.45 14.97 6.40
C GLU A 545 -32.92 14.59 5.00
N SER A 546 -32.11 14.87 3.97
CA SER A 546 -32.41 14.51 2.57
C SER A 546 -32.26 13.01 2.30
N TRP A 547 -31.40 12.34 3.08
CA TRP A 547 -31.12 10.90 2.95
C TRP A 547 -31.88 10.04 3.97
N ALA A 548 -32.60 10.67 4.89
CA ALA A 548 -33.40 9.97 5.88
C ALA A 548 -34.72 9.49 5.26
N ASP A 549 -34.86 8.18 5.08
CA ASP A 549 -36.06 7.54 4.57
C ASP A 549 -36.35 6.27 5.37
N GLY A 550 -37.46 6.27 6.10
CA GLY A 550 -37.87 5.18 6.97
C GLY A 550 -38.67 4.07 6.29
N ARG A 551 -38.98 4.18 4.98
CA ARG A 551 -39.93 3.28 4.29
C ARG A 551 -39.54 1.81 4.32
N TRP A 552 -38.26 1.48 4.52
CA TRP A 552 -37.84 0.09 4.68
C TRP A 552 -38.48 -0.58 5.91
N ASN A 553 -38.81 0.19 6.96
CA ASN A 553 -39.54 -0.33 8.12
C ASN A 553 -41.02 -0.63 7.84
N ASP A 554 -41.58 -0.08 6.75
CA ASP A 554 -42.96 -0.35 6.34
C ASP A 554 -43.04 -1.61 5.46
N THR A 555 -41.90 -2.15 5.01
CA THR A 555 -41.83 -3.34 4.16
C THR A 555 -42.29 -4.59 4.89
N ASN A 556 -43.14 -5.37 4.22
CA ASN A 556 -43.48 -6.71 4.66
C ASN A 556 -42.34 -7.69 4.32
N LEU A 557 -41.38 -7.81 5.25
CA LEU A 557 -40.20 -8.70 5.14
C LEU A 557 -40.54 -10.19 5.10
N GLY A 558 -41.78 -10.60 5.38
CA GLY A 558 -42.15 -12.00 5.45
C GLY A 558 -41.47 -12.73 6.62
N ALA A 559 -40.95 -13.93 6.35
CA ALA A 559 -40.46 -14.85 7.38
C ALA A 559 -38.98 -14.66 7.75
N LEU A 560 -38.15 -14.01 6.90
CA LEU A 560 -36.71 -13.92 7.15
C LEU A 560 -36.07 -12.68 6.54
N LEU A 561 -34.91 -12.31 7.07
CA LEU A 561 -34.01 -11.31 6.51
C LEU A 561 -32.56 -11.66 6.86
N CYS A 562 -31.70 -11.79 5.85
CA CYS A 562 -30.25 -11.85 6.01
C CYS A 562 -29.67 -10.44 6.16
N GLY A 563 -28.71 -10.27 7.08
CA GLY A 563 -28.05 -8.99 7.29
C GLY A 563 -27.06 -8.98 8.45
N VAL A 564 -26.36 -7.87 8.61
CA VAL A 564 -25.64 -7.59 9.87
C VAL A 564 -26.67 -7.42 10.97
N PHE A 565 -26.84 -8.42 11.84
CA PHE A 565 -27.76 -8.36 12.96
C PHE A 565 -27.12 -7.63 14.15
N ARG A 566 -27.92 -6.80 14.83
CA ARG A 566 -27.52 -6.09 16.05
C ARG A 566 -28.63 -6.17 17.09
N GLY A 567 -28.37 -6.85 18.21
CA GLY A 567 -29.37 -7.05 19.25
C GLY A 567 -28.87 -7.97 20.36
N ALA A 568 -29.56 -7.97 21.50
CA ALA A 568 -29.24 -8.85 22.63
C ALA A 568 -27.76 -8.80 23.11
N GLY A 569 -27.04 -7.70 22.87
CA GLY A 569 -25.63 -7.57 23.20
C GLY A 569 -24.65 -8.23 22.21
N VAL A 570 -25.15 -8.80 21.11
CA VAL A 570 -24.34 -9.44 20.06
C VAL A 570 -24.43 -8.68 18.72
N THR A 571 -23.43 -8.88 17.87
CA THR A 571 -23.44 -8.44 16.47
C THR A 571 -23.04 -9.62 15.60
N VAL A 572 -23.89 -10.00 14.65
CA VAL A 572 -23.66 -11.16 13.76
C VAL A 572 -23.56 -10.64 12.32
N PRO A 573 -22.36 -10.58 11.71
CA PRO A 573 -22.18 -9.99 10.37
C PRO A 573 -22.99 -10.67 9.26
N ARG A 574 -23.12 -12.00 9.34
CA ARG A 574 -23.89 -12.83 8.39
C ARG A 574 -25.17 -13.38 9.01
N GLY A 575 -25.83 -12.60 9.87
CA GLY A 575 -27.00 -13.07 10.60
C GLY A 575 -28.17 -13.38 9.67
N VAL A 576 -28.80 -14.55 9.86
CA VAL A 576 -30.09 -14.88 9.23
C VAL A 576 -31.18 -14.72 10.28
N CYS A 577 -31.89 -13.60 10.24
CA CYS A 577 -33.00 -13.34 11.15
C CYS A 577 -34.25 -14.06 10.66
N VAL A 578 -34.93 -14.82 11.52
CA VAL A 578 -36.14 -15.59 11.15
C VAL A 578 -37.27 -15.31 12.14
N ARG A 579 -38.49 -15.10 11.64
CA ARG A 579 -39.73 -15.08 12.42
C ARG A 579 -40.24 -16.50 12.63
N LEU A 580 -40.52 -16.86 13.87
CA LEU A 580 -40.97 -18.20 14.26
C LEU A 580 -42.42 -18.18 14.75
N GLY A 581 -43.10 -19.29 14.49
CA GLY A 581 -44.48 -19.51 14.88
C GLY A 581 -45.51 -18.98 13.86
N ASP A 582 -46.75 -19.45 14.00
CA ASP A 582 -47.82 -19.19 13.04
C ASP A 582 -48.22 -17.71 13.04
N ALA A 583 -48.12 -17.04 14.18
CA ALA A 583 -48.41 -15.62 14.35
C ALA A 583 -47.13 -14.74 14.39
N GLY A 584 -45.94 -15.33 14.29
CA GLY A 584 -44.68 -14.60 14.46
C GLY A 584 -44.42 -14.25 15.93
N GLU A 585 -44.68 -15.22 16.82
CA GLU A 585 -44.59 -15.11 18.28
C GLU A 585 -43.17 -14.81 18.76
N MET A 586 -42.17 -15.34 18.05
CA MET A 586 -40.75 -15.20 18.36
C MET A 586 -39.94 -14.87 17.11
N ALA A 587 -38.71 -14.43 17.33
CA ALA A 587 -37.71 -14.29 16.30
C ALA A 587 -36.34 -14.76 16.78
N VAL A 588 -35.50 -15.17 15.84
CA VAL A 588 -34.15 -15.65 16.09
C VAL A 588 -33.16 -15.06 15.10
N CYS A 589 -31.88 -15.02 15.48
CA CYS A 589 -30.76 -14.79 14.59
C CYS A 589 -29.90 -16.04 14.55
N PHE A 590 -29.93 -16.75 13.41
CA PHE A 590 -29.01 -17.85 13.14
C PHE A 590 -27.68 -17.30 12.62
N ASN A 591 -26.57 -17.86 13.08
CA ASN A 591 -25.22 -17.49 12.68
C ASN A 591 -24.61 -18.59 11.79
N PRO A 592 -24.50 -18.38 10.46
CA PRO A 592 -23.89 -19.35 9.54
C PRO A 592 -22.41 -19.64 9.82
N ASP A 593 -21.69 -18.70 10.44
CA ASP A 593 -20.26 -18.85 10.74
C ASP A 593 -19.99 -19.74 11.97
N THR A 594 -21.02 -20.08 12.74
CA THR A 594 -20.92 -20.94 13.94
C THR A 594 -21.97 -22.04 13.99
N LEU A 595 -22.99 -21.96 13.13
CA LEU A 595 -24.19 -22.81 13.11
C LEU A 595 -24.97 -22.79 14.45
N THR A 596 -25.05 -21.62 15.07
CA THR A 596 -25.73 -21.38 16.36
C THR A 596 -26.86 -20.36 16.25
N TYR A 597 -27.73 -20.33 17.26
CA TYR A 597 -28.77 -19.31 17.41
C TYR A 597 -28.33 -18.25 18.45
N ASP A 598 -27.64 -17.22 17.97
CA ASP A 598 -26.95 -16.24 18.83
C ASP A 598 -27.90 -15.25 19.52
N ALA A 599 -29.14 -15.14 19.04
CA ALA A 599 -30.18 -14.37 19.71
C ALA A 599 -31.56 -15.00 19.47
N VAL A 600 -32.39 -14.98 20.52
CA VAL A 600 -33.81 -15.36 20.49
C VAL A 600 -34.59 -14.28 21.24
N TRP A 601 -35.67 -13.76 20.65
CA TRP A 601 -36.45 -12.66 21.24
C TRP A 601 -37.94 -12.72 20.90
N THR A 602 -38.73 -11.95 21.64
CA THR A 602 -40.19 -11.80 21.47
C THR A 602 -40.56 -10.32 21.29
N GLY A 603 -41.78 -10.04 20.83
CA GLY A 603 -42.30 -8.67 20.78
C GLY A 603 -41.88 -7.84 19.56
N GLY A 604 -41.47 -8.51 18.48
CA GLY A 604 -41.09 -7.87 17.22
C GLY A 604 -40.20 -8.77 16.38
N PHE A 605 -39.54 -8.17 15.39
CA PHE A 605 -38.56 -8.86 14.54
C PHE A 605 -37.33 -7.97 14.42
N VAL A 606 -37.12 -7.30 13.29
CA VAL A 606 -36.05 -6.34 13.10
C VAL A 606 -36.62 -5.01 12.60
N GLU A 607 -35.86 -3.95 12.84
CA GLU A 607 -36.07 -2.60 12.34
C GLU A 607 -34.77 -2.02 11.78
N PHE A 608 -34.88 -0.94 11.04
CA PHE A 608 -33.76 -0.27 10.37
C PHE A 608 -33.73 1.20 10.75
N SER A 609 -32.54 1.78 10.76
CA SER A 609 -32.41 3.24 10.83
C SER A 609 -33.10 3.89 9.63
N SER A 610 -33.69 5.07 9.78
CA SER A 610 -34.13 5.86 8.62
C SER A 610 -32.94 6.52 7.93
N VAL A 611 -31.82 6.70 8.63
CA VAL A 611 -30.61 7.37 8.12
C VAL A 611 -30.06 6.59 6.92
N ARG A 612 -29.84 7.30 5.80
CA ARG A 612 -29.32 6.74 4.54
C ARG A 612 -30.16 5.55 4.05
N HIS A 613 -31.49 5.71 4.10
CA HIS A 613 -32.47 4.68 3.74
C HIS A 613 -32.36 3.37 4.55
N GLY A 614 -31.60 3.36 5.65
CA GLY A 614 -31.35 2.19 6.50
C GLY A 614 -30.19 1.29 6.11
N PHE A 615 -29.47 1.60 5.03
CA PHE A 615 -28.41 0.73 4.50
C PHE A 615 -27.16 0.63 5.38
N LEU A 616 -26.94 1.57 6.30
CA LEU A 616 -25.71 1.58 7.11
C LEU A 616 -25.84 0.84 8.46
N GLY A 617 -27.06 0.70 8.98
CA GLY A 617 -27.28 0.25 10.36
C GLY A 617 -27.29 -1.26 10.55
N GLY A 618 -27.56 -2.02 9.47
CA GLY A 618 -27.91 -3.43 9.56
C GLY A 618 -29.32 -3.66 10.13
N ALA A 619 -29.64 -4.91 10.44
CA ALA A 619 -30.91 -5.31 11.03
C ALA A 619 -30.86 -5.18 12.56
N ILE A 620 -31.64 -4.24 13.13
CA ILE A 620 -31.65 -3.94 14.56
C ILE A 620 -32.78 -4.73 15.22
N MET A 621 -32.50 -5.46 16.30
CA MET A 621 -33.50 -6.24 17.03
C MET A 621 -34.61 -5.33 17.58
N ARG A 622 -35.86 -5.67 17.22
CA ARG A 622 -37.06 -5.06 17.81
C ARG A 622 -37.73 -6.07 18.73
N GLY A 623 -37.80 -5.76 20.02
CA GLY A 623 -38.45 -6.58 21.02
C GLY A 623 -37.59 -6.79 22.27
N THR A 624 -37.85 -7.86 22.99
CA THR A 624 -37.15 -8.21 24.24
C THR A 624 -36.49 -9.58 24.07
N PRO A 625 -35.15 -9.67 24.28
CA PRO A 625 -34.45 -10.96 24.24
C PRO A 625 -34.99 -11.88 25.33
N LEU A 626 -34.95 -13.19 25.09
CA LEU A 626 -35.25 -14.16 26.13
C LEU A 626 -34.27 -14.00 27.30
N ASP A 627 -34.76 -14.26 28.51
CA ASP A 627 -33.90 -14.24 29.69
C ASP A 627 -32.89 -15.41 29.68
N GLU A 628 -31.84 -15.26 30.47
CA GLU A 628 -30.71 -16.21 30.52
C GLU A 628 -31.16 -17.63 30.89
N ALA A 629 -32.19 -17.76 31.73
CA ALA A 629 -32.76 -19.06 32.10
C ALA A 629 -33.49 -19.72 30.92
N SER A 630 -34.30 -18.95 30.18
CA SER A 630 -35.02 -19.41 29.00
C SER A 630 -34.09 -19.75 27.83
N LEU A 631 -32.94 -19.07 27.73
CA LEU A 631 -31.89 -19.38 26.76
C LEU A 631 -31.05 -20.60 27.16
N ALA A 632 -30.77 -20.80 28.45
CA ALA A 632 -30.04 -21.98 28.93
C ALA A 632 -30.83 -23.28 28.71
N ASP A 633 -32.15 -23.20 28.81
CA ASP A 633 -33.06 -24.31 28.50
C ASP A 633 -33.30 -24.48 26.97
N ALA A 634 -32.87 -23.51 26.15
CA ALA A 634 -33.01 -23.54 24.71
C ALA A 634 -31.79 -24.22 24.06
N ASP A 635 -32.06 -25.20 23.19
CA ASP A 635 -31.02 -25.84 22.38
C ASP A 635 -30.60 -24.90 21.24
N THR A 636 -29.58 -24.07 21.51
CA THR A 636 -29.07 -23.02 20.59
C THR A 636 -27.69 -23.33 20.00
N ALA A 637 -27.04 -24.40 20.47
CA ALA A 637 -25.69 -24.76 20.07
C ALA A 637 -25.67 -25.60 18.77
N ARG A 638 -24.54 -25.58 18.06
CA ARG A 638 -24.31 -26.49 16.93
C ARG A 638 -24.33 -27.95 17.38
N VAL A 639 -24.77 -28.85 16.50
CA VAL A 639 -24.58 -30.31 16.68
C VAL A 639 -23.12 -30.73 16.49
N GLY A 640 -22.72 -31.86 17.08
CA GLY A 640 -21.35 -32.37 16.99
C GLY A 640 -20.39 -31.75 18.01
N ALA A 641 -19.12 -32.14 17.95
CA ALA A 641 -18.10 -31.61 18.84
C ALA A 641 -17.72 -30.17 18.45
N ALA A 642 -17.23 -29.35 19.39
CA ALA A 642 -16.93 -27.94 19.13
C ALA A 642 -15.81 -27.73 18.07
N ASP A 643 -14.86 -28.65 18.00
CA ASP A 643 -13.73 -28.68 17.07
C ASP A 643 -14.02 -29.43 15.76
N GLU A 644 -15.21 -30.01 15.61
CA GLU A 644 -15.59 -30.75 14.41
C GLU A 644 -15.76 -29.79 13.22
N PRO A 645 -15.17 -30.11 12.04
CA PRO A 645 -15.30 -29.26 10.87
C PRO A 645 -16.75 -29.23 10.39
N PHE A 646 -17.17 -28.08 9.88
CA PHE A 646 -18.53 -27.88 9.40
C PHE A 646 -18.56 -27.00 8.16
N GLU A 647 -19.69 -27.05 7.46
CA GLU A 647 -19.95 -26.26 6.27
C GLU A 647 -21.42 -25.85 6.26
N TYR A 648 -21.69 -24.55 6.10
CA TYR A 648 -23.04 -24.05 5.89
C TYR A 648 -23.46 -24.24 4.44
N LEU A 649 -24.62 -24.85 4.19
CA LEU A 649 -25.10 -25.17 2.84
C LEU A 649 -26.21 -24.21 2.38
N GLY A 650 -26.84 -23.47 3.30
CA GLY A 650 -27.93 -22.55 2.99
C GLY A 650 -29.20 -22.84 3.79
N PHE A 651 -30.34 -22.41 3.26
CA PHE A 651 -31.64 -22.67 3.88
C PHE A 651 -32.74 -22.93 2.86
N TYR A 652 -33.71 -23.76 3.28
CA TYR A 652 -34.94 -24.03 2.55
C TYR A 652 -36.08 -23.16 3.09
N ARG A 653 -36.94 -22.70 2.20
CA ARG A 653 -38.20 -22.04 2.52
C ARG A 653 -39.35 -22.99 2.20
N HIS A 654 -40.29 -23.10 3.13
CA HIS A 654 -41.52 -23.87 2.92
C HIS A 654 -42.67 -23.16 3.62
N GLY A 655 -43.39 -22.31 2.89
CA GLY A 655 -44.36 -21.38 3.48
C GLY A 655 -43.68 -20.46 4.49
N ARG A 656 -44.12 -20.48 5.75
CA ARG A 656 -43.51 -19.69 6.85
C ARG A 656 -42.28 -20.36 7.48
N ARG A 657 -41.99 -21.61 7.15
CA ARG A 657 -40.85 -22.34 7.70
C ARG A 657 -39.57 -21.96 6.97
N VAL A 658 -38.53 -21.72 7.75
CA VAL A 658 -37.15 -21.66 7.29
C VAL A 658 -36.42 -22.82 7.94
N VAL A 659 -35.76 -23.65 7.13
CA VAL A 659 -35.02 -24.83 7.60
C VAL A 659 -33.60 -24.71 7.11
N PHE A 660 -32.66 -24.61 8.04
CA PHE A 660 -31.23 -24.49 7.72
C PHE A 660 -30.66 -25.84 7.33
N ALA A 661 -29.73 -25.83 6.38
CA ALA A 661 -28.99 -27.00 5.95
C ALA A 661 -27.49 -26.74 6.13
N TYR A 662 -26.81 -27.70 6.75
CA TYR A 662 -25.37 -27.64 6.98
C TYR A 662 -24.78 -29.04 7.12
N ARG A 663 -23.47 -29.15 6.96
CA ARG A 663 -22.71 -30.39 7.15
C ARG A 663 -21.83 -30.25 8.38
N VAL A 664 -21.77 -31.29 9.21
CA VAL A 664 -20.83 -31.43 10.32
C VAL A 664 -20.14 -32.79 10.18
N GLY A 665 -18.81 -32.77 10.06
CA GLY A 665 -18.06 -33.93 9.58
C GLY A 665 -18.55 -34.36 8.19
N ASP A 666 -18.95 -35.62 8.05
CA ASP A 666 -19.47 -36.19 6.79
C ASP A 666 -21.00 -36.24 6.73
N VAL A 667 -21.70 -35.68 7.73
CA VAL A 667 -23.16 -35.80 7.87
C VAL A 667 -23.84 -34.48 7.57
N GLU A 668 -24.79 -34.50 6.63
CA GLU A 668 -25.68 -33.37 6.37
C GLU A 668 -26.86 -33.38 7.33
N TYR A 669 -27.14 -32.22 7.92
CA TYR A 669 -28.22 -31.99 8.87
C TYR A 669 -29.23 -30.99 8.31
N LEU A 670 -30.48 -31.17 8.72
CA LEU A 670 -31.49 -30.12 8.67
C LEU A 670 -31.74 -29.62 10.10
N ASP A 671 -31.86 -28.31 10.25
CA ASP A 671 -32.15 -27.63 11.51
C ASP A 671 -33.36 -26.70 11.33
N ALA A 672 -34.46 -27.07 11.98
CA ALA A 672 -35.75 -26.42 11.84
C ALA A 672 -36.15 -25.75 13.16
N PRO A 673 -35.90 -24.43 13.32
CA PRO A 673 -36.35 -23.68 14.49
C PRO A 673 -37.86 -23.43 14.45
N TRP A 674 -38.50 -23.40 15.61
CA TRP A 674 -39.92 -23.10 15.76
C TRP A 674 -40.32 -22.65 17.17
N VAL A 675 -41.62 -22.46 17.38
CA VAL A 675 -42.25 -22.20 18.67
C VAL A 675 -43.21 -23.34 19.01
N VAL A 676 -43.04 -23.96 20.19
CA VAL A 676 -43.98 -24.94 20.75
C VAL A 676 -44.31 -24.50 22.17
N ASP A 677 -45.61 -24.39 22.48
CA ASP A 677 -46.12 -23.94 23.79
C ASP A 677 -45.47 -22.63 24.29
N GLY A 678 -45.23 -21.70 23.37
CA GLY A 678 -44.62 -20.39 23.67
C GLY A 678 -43.13 -20.46 24.03
N ARG A 679 -42.44 -21.56 23.69
CA ARG A 679 -41.00 -21.74 23.88
C ARG A 679 -40.30 -21.94 22.55
N PHE A 680 -39.09 -21.41 22.44
CA PHE A 680 -38.20 -21.73 21.33
C PHE A 680 -37.83 -23.21 21.39
N VAL A 681 -38.00 -23.88 20.26
CA VAL A 681 -37.54 -25.25 20.05
C VAL A 681 -36.88 -25.33 18.69
N ARG A 682 -35.94 -26.25 18.51
CA ARG A 682 -35.47 -26.64 17.19
C ARG A 682 -35.57 -28.14 17.03
N THR A 683 -35.82 -28.59 15.80
CA THR A 683 -35.65 -30.00 15.42
C THR A 683 -34.41 -30.07 14.56
N VAL A 684 -33.40 -30.81 15.03
CA VAL A 684 -32.15 -31.04 14.30
C VAL A 684 -31.90 -32.53 14.18
N ALA A 685 -31.61 -33.00 12.97
CA ALA A 685 -31.33 -34.42 12.69
C ALA A 685 -30.62 -34.55 11.32
N PRO A 686 -29.90 -35.67 11.09
CA PRO A 686 -29.38 -35.98 9.76
C PRO A 686 -30.49 -35.90 8.70
N LEU A 687 -30.18 -35.39 7.52
CA LEU A 687 -31.14 -35.13 6.43
C LEU A 687 -32.07 -36.32 6.16
N ALA A 688 -31.51 -37.54 6.11
CA ALA A 688 -32.25 -38.77 5.84
C ALA A 688 -33.31 -39.11 6.91
N GLU A 689 -33.08 -38.66 8.15
CA GLU A 689 -33.91 -38.96 9.31
C GLU A 689 -34.81 -37.79 9.72
N HIS A 690 -34.53 -36.59 9.19
CA HIS A 690 -35.23 -35.38 9.60
C HIS A 690 -36.73 -35.44 9.25
N PRO A 691 -37.63 -35.13 10.20
CA PRO A 691 -39.07 -35.20 9.96
C PRO A 691 -39.56 -34.21 8.90
N LEU A 692 -38.84 -33.08 8.73
CA LEU A 692 -39.12 -32.10 7.68
C LEU A 692 -38.30 -32.30 6.40
N ARG A 693 -37.68 -33.45 6.13
CA ARG A 693 -36.88 -33.65 4.90
C ARG A 693 -37.64 -33.35 3.59
N HIS A 694 -38.96 -33.48 3.60
CA HIS A 694 -39.83 -33.14 2.46
C HIS A 694 -39.73 -31.68 2.03
N VAL A 695 -39.27 -30.76 2.89
CA VAL A 695 -39.07 -29.35 2.50
C VAL A 695 -37.99 -29.17 1.44
N THR A 696 -37.12 -30.17 1.26
CA THR A 696 -36.07 -30.15 0.22
C THR A 696 -36.60 -30.38 -1.18
N GLU A 697 -37.86 -30.82 -1.31
CA GLU A 697 -38.56 -31.08 -2.58
C GLU A 697 -39.29 -29.84 -3.12
N GLY A 698 -39.25 -28.71 -2.38
CA GLY A 698 -39.95 -27.47 -2.70
C GLY A 698 -41.19 -27.22 -1.84
N GLY A 699 -41.59 -25.96 -1.71
CA GLY A 699 -42.74 -25.52 -0.93
C GLY A 699 -43.83 -24.87 -1.78
N PRO A 700 -45.00 -24.57 -1.19
CA PRO A 700 -46.01 -23.81 -1.92
C PRO A 700 -45.56 -22.37 -2.15
N ALA A 701 -45.77 -21.85 -3.37
CA ALA A 701 -45.65 -20.45 -3.75
C ALA A 701 -46.17 -19.47 -2.67
N GLN A 702 -45.29 -18.58 -2.22
CA GLN A 702 -45.57 -17.53 -1.25
C GLN A 702 -46.00 -16.23 -1.91
N TRP A 703 -45.58 -15.99 -3.15
CA TRP A 703 -45.78 -14.75 -3.89
C TRP A 703 -46.35 -14.99 -5.30
N PRO A 704 -47.56 -15.58 -5.41
CA PRO A 704 -48.18 -15.86 -6.71
C PRO A 704 -48.65 -14.60 -7.45
N GLN A 705 -48.56 -13.41 -6.84
CA GLN A 705 -49.02 -12.16 -7.43
C GLN A 705 -48.14 -11.72 -8.60
N VAL A 706 -48.78 -11.27 -9.68
CA VAL A 706 -48.13 -10.62 -10.82
C VAL A 706 -48.55 -9.14 -10.84
N LEU A 707 -47.59 -8.24 -10.99
CA LEU A 707 -47.78 -6.81 -11.05
C LEU A 707 -47.43 -6.29 -12.44
N ASP A 708 -48.33 -5.54 -13.06
CA ASP A 708 -48.14 -5.01 -14.40
C ASP A 708 -47.67 -3.56 -14.35
N THR A 709 -46.64 -3.24 -15.14
CA THR A 709 -46.16 -1.87 -15.33
C THR A 709 -45.98 -1.55 -16.80
N ALA A 710 -46.02 -0.26 -17.14
CA ALA A 710 -45.89 0.17 -18.54
C ALA A 710 -44.43 0.10 -19.03
N ILE A 711 -44.27 -0.25 -20.30
CA ILE A 711 -43.05 -0.09 -21.07
C ILE A 711 -43.28 1.06 -22.06
N THR A 712 -42.41 2.08 -22.01
CA THR A 712 -42.41 3.18 -22.98
C THR A 712 -41.31 2.92 -23.99
N LEU A 713 -41.69 2.62 -25.23
CA LEU A 713 -40.74 2.33 -26.30
C LEU A 713 -40.08 3.61 -26.83
N GLY A 714 -38.77 3.57 -27.03
CA GLY A 714 -38.02 4.66 -27.66
C GLY A 714 -38.06 4.57 -29.19
N ASP A 715 -37.98 5.71 -29.87
CA ASP A 715 -37.93 5.78 -31.35
C ASP A 715 -36.66 6.50 -31.89
N GLU A 716 -35.72 6.78 -30.99
CA GLU A 716 -34.48 7.51 -31.26
C GLU A 716 -33.45 6.70 -32.08
N ARG A 717 -32.45 7.39 -32.65
CA ARG A 717 -31.36 6.81 -33.46
C ARG A 717 -30.00 7.45 -33.09
N PRO A 718 -28.87 6.70 -33.14
CA PRO A 718 -28.71 5.34 -33.68
C PRO A 718 -29.23 4.20 -32.80
N TYR A 719 -29.56 4.47 -31.53
CA TYR A 719 -30.18 3.51 -30.61
C TYR A 719 -31.48 4.06 -30.06
N ALA A 720 -32.48 3.17 -29.91
CA ALA A 720 -33.71 3.45 -29.17
C ALA A 720 -33.54 3.03 -27.70
N ILE A 721 -34.13 3.80 -26.78
CA ILE A 721 -34.10 3.50 -25.35
C ILE A 721 -35.53 3.23 -24.88
N ASP A 722 -35.79 1.99 -24.47
CA ASP A 722 -37.06 1.60 -23.89
C ASP A 722 -37.02 1.81 -22.37
N THR A 723 -38.06 2.40 -21.81
CA THR A 723 -38.19 2.64 -20.36
C THR A 723 -39.20 1.69 -19.74
N ILE A 724 -38.74 0.82 -18.86
CA ILE A 724 -39.57 -0.12 -18.10
C ILE A 724 -39.92 0.53 -16.75
N ALA A 725 -41.19 0.77 -16.48
CA ALA A 725 -41.62 1.34 -15.21
C ALA A 725 -41.49 0.30 -14.07
N LEU A 726 -41.12 0.75 -12.87
CA LEU A 726 -41.00 -0.10 -11.68
C LEU A 726 -42.32 -0.16 -10.89
N PRO A 727 -42.66 -1.31 -10.25
CA PRO A 727 -43.84 -1.47 -9.42
C PRO A 727 -43.67 -0.80 -8.03
N TYR A 728 -43.60 0.53 -8.00
CA TYR A 728 -43.44 1.30 -6.75
C TYR A 728 -44.61 1.10 -5.77
N ASP A 729 -45.81 0.85 -6.28
CA ASP A 729 -46.97 0.42 -5.50
C ASP A 729 -47.08 -1.11 -5.59
N ASN A 730 -46.55 -1.80 -4.58
CA ASN A 730 -46.56 -3.27 -4.51
C ASN A 730 -47.11 -3.76 -3.16
N PRO A 731 -47.72 -4.97 -3.11
CA PRO A 731 -48.39 -5.50 -1.91
C PRO A 731 -47.51 -5.67 -0.67
N TRP A 732 -46.19 -5.59 -0.82
CA TRP A 732 -45.24 -5.78 0.26
C TRP A 732 -44.59 -4.49 0.72
N HIS A 733 -44.98 -3.34 0.13
CA HIS A 733 -44.34 -2.05 0.40
C HIS A 733 -42.81 -2.11 0.25
N ALA A 734 -42.33 -2.94 -0.68
CA ALA A 734 -40.91 -3.11 -0.94
C ALA A 734 -40.39 -1.89 -1.72
N PRO A 735 -39.34 -1.21 -1.22
CA PRO A 735 -38.67 -0.19 -2.00
C PRO A 735 -38.00 -0.81 -3.22
N MET A 736 -38.17 -0.20 -4.40
CA MET A 736 -37.65 -0.71 -5.67
C MET A 736 -36.27 -0.12 -6.00
N PHE A 737 -35.33 -0.16 -5.05
CA PHE A 737 -33.94 0.26 -5.31
C PHE A 737 -33.18 -0.88 -5.97
N ILE A 738 -33.10 -0.82 -7.30
CA ILE A 738 -32.49 -1.88 -8.12
C ILE A 738 -30.99 -1.96 -7.86
N GLY A 739 -30.50 -3.16 -7.53
CA GLY A 739 -29.09 -3.44 -7.28
C GLY A 739 -28.39 -4.17 -8.43
N GLY A 740 -29.12 -4.91 -9.25
CA GLY A 740 -28.57 -5.69 -10.36
C GLY A 740 -29.66 -6.38 -11.17
N HIS A 741 -29.31 -6.82 -12.37
CA HIS A 741 -30.18 -7.62 -13.22
C HIS A 741 -29.39 -8.51 -14.17
N ASP A 742 -30.03 -9.55 -14.68
CA ASP A 742 -29.57 -10.36 -15.80
C ASP A 742 -30.76 -11.03 -16.50
N PHE A 743 -30.54 -11.68 -17.64
CA PHE A 743 -31.61 -12.24 -18.47
C PHE A 743 -31.62 -13.76 -18.45
N LEU A 744 -32.83 -14.32 -18.38
CA LEU A 744 -33.11 -15.72 -18.61
C LEU A 744 -33.10 -16.03 -20.12
N PRO A 745 -32.87 -17.29 -20.53
CA PRO A 745 -32.85 -17.67 -21.95
C PRO A 745 -34.16 -17.40 -22.71
N ASP A 746 -35.29 -17.27 -21.99
CA ASP A 746 -36.60 -16.92 -22.56
C ASP A 746 -36.77 -15.40 -22.80
N GLY A 747 -35.77 -14.59 -22.46
CA GLY A 747 -35.78 -13.13 -22.60
C GLY A 747 -36.46 -12.40 -21.44
N SER A 748 -36.97 -13.10 -20.43
CA SER A 748 -37.36 -12.47 -19.16
C SER A 748 -36.13 -12.06 -18.35
N ALA A 749 -36.23 -11.02 -17.54
CA ALA A 749 -35.13 -10.56 -16.68
C ALA A 749 -35.34 -11.03 -15.24
N LEU A 750 -34.25 -11.25 -14.51
CA LEU A 750 -34.23 -11.27 -13.06
C LEU A 750 -33.62 -9.96 -12.56
N VAL A 751 -34.27 -9.32 -11.60
CA VAL A 751 -33.88 -8.01 -11.07
C VAL A 751 -33.82 -8.06 -9.55
N CYS A 752 -32.66 -7.81 -8.95
CA CYS A 752 -32.51 -7.76 -7.50
C CYS A 752 -32.61 -6.34 -6.96
N THR A 753 -33.08 -6.20 -5.72
CA THR A 753 -33.13 -4.93 -4.99
C THR A 753 -32.19 -4.97 -3.79
N ILE A 754 -31.63 -3.81 -3.42
CA ILE A 754 -30.74 -3.71 -2.26
C ILE A 754 -31.44 -4.10 -0.95
N GLN A 755 -32.77 -4.03 -0.88
CA GLN A 755 -33.54 -4.45 0.30
C GLN A 755 -33.65 -5.98 0.46
N GLY A 756 -33.22 -6.75 -0.55
CA GLY A 756 -33.14 -8.20 -0.45
C GLY A 756 -34.12 -8.98 -1.31
N ASP A 757 -34.86 -8.33 -2.22
CA ASP A 757 -35.80 -9.01 -3.12
C ASP A 757 -35.16 -9.33 -4.48
N VAL A 758 -35.64 -10.39 -5.13
CA VAL A 758 -35.38 -10.70 -6.54
C VAL A 758 -36.71 -10.86 -7.25
N TRP A 759 -36.86 -10.24 -8.41
CA TRP A 759 -38.08 -10.20 -9.21
C TRP A 759 -37.81 -10.80 -10.58
N ARG A 760 -38.72 -11.65 -11.06
CA ARG A 760 -38.79 -12.02 -12.47
C ARG A 760 -39.66 -11.03 -13.22
N VAL A 761 -39.14 -10.51 -14.33
CA VAL A 761 -39.77 -9.52 -15.19
C VAL A 761 -39.93 -10.11 -16.58
N SER A 762 -41.17 -10.44 -16.94
CA SER A 762 -41.52 -11.00 -18.26
C SER A 762 -42.29 -9.98 -19.11
N GLY A 763 -42.57 -10.32 -20.37
CA GLY A 763 -43.18 -9.39 -21.32
C GLY A 763 -42.20 -8.37 -21.91
N LEU A 764 -40.88 -8.59 -21.81
CA LEU A 764 -39.84 -7.71 -22.34
C LEU A 764 -39.54 -7.95 -23.83
N VAL A 765 -39.67 -9.21 -24.28
CA VAL A 765 -39.36 -9.64 -25.65
C VAL A 765 -40.59 -10.16 -26.40
N ASP A 766 -41.72 -10.30 -25.73
CA ASP A 766 -42.95 -10.81 -26.32
C ASP A 766 -43.56 -9.78 -27.28
N GLU A 767 -44.02 -10.25 -28.43
CA GLU A 767 -44.88 -9.45 -29.30
C GLU A 767 -46.34 -9.55 -28.79
N SER A 768 -47.06 -8.43 -28.78
CA SER A 768 -48.51 -8.46 -28.61
C SER A 768 -49.17 -9.24 -29.76
N ALA A 769 -50.44 -9.61 -29.58
CA ALA A 769 -51.17 -10.44 -30.54
C ALA A 769 -51.24 -9.88 -31.98
N ASP A 770 -50.84 -8.62 -32.19
CA ASP A 770 -50.75 -7.90 -33.46
C ASP A 770 -49.31 -7.74 -34.00
N GLY A 771 -48.31 -8.43 -33.41
CA GLY A 771 -46.91 -8.43 -33.86
C GLY A 771 -46.12 -7.17 -33.51
N GLN A 772 -46.56 -6.41 -32.50
CA GLN A 772 -45.86 -5.23 -31.99
C GLN A 772 -45.10 -5.59 -30.70
N PRO A 773 -43.98 -4.91 -30.36
CA PRO A 773 -43.32 -5.11 -29.07
C PRO A 773 -44.29 -4.86 -27.92
N SER A 774 -44.25 -5.74 -26.91
CA SER A 774 -45.05 -5.57 -25.69
C SER A 774 -44.81 -4.20 -25.06
N LYS A 775 -45.90 -3.62 -24.54
CA LYS A 775 -45.91 -2.35 -23.80
C LYS A 775 -46.14 -2.54 -22.31
N VAL A 776 -46.09 -3.78 -21.83
CA VAL A 776 -46.38 -4.15 -20.45
C VAL A 776 -45.29 -5.10 -19.95
N ALA A 777 -44.71 -4.76 -18.80
CA ALA A 777 -43.80 -5.63 -18.07
C ALA A 777 -44.56 -6.30 -16.91
N HIS A 778 -44.37 -7.61 -16.76
CA HIS A 778 -45.01 -8.41 -15.73
C HIS A 778 -44.00 -8.80 -14.65
N TRP A 779 -44.18 -8.26 -13.45
CA TRP A 779 -43.30 -8.45 -12.30
C TRP A 779 -43.87 -9.51 -11.36
N ARG A 780 -43.11 -10.56 -11.08
CA ARG A 780 -43.39 -11.54 -10.02
C ARG A 780 -42.19 -11.66 -9.11
N ARG A 781 -42.41 -11.67 -7.79
CA ARG A 781 -41.33 -11.86 -6.83
C ARG A 781 -40.85 -13.31 -6.89
N PHE A 782 -39.55 -13.49 -7.08
CA PHE A 782 -38.88 -14.80 -7.19
C PHE A 782 -38.17 -15.19 -5.88
N ALA A 783 -37.54 -14.22 -5.21
CA ALA A 783 -36.87 -14.43 -3.92
C ALA A 783 -37.00 -13.19 -3.03
N SER A 784 -36.80 -13.35 -1.72
CA SER A 784 -36.82 -12.26 -0.74
C SER A 784 -36.02 -12.59 0.52
N GLY A 785 -35.50 -11.56 1.17
CA GLY A 785 -34.78 -11.64 2.44
C GLY A 785 -33.27 -11.80 2.31
N LEU A 786 -32.68 -11.49 1.15
CA LEU A 786 -31.23 -11.49 0.94
C LEU A 786 -30.55 -10.24 1.54
N HIS A 787 -29.24 -10.30 1.79
CA HIS A 787 -28.48 -9.20 2.40
C HIS A 787 -27.85 -8.27 1.34
N HIS A 788 -28.46 -7.11 1.13
CA HIS A 788 -27.97 -6.09 0.16
C HIS A 788 -27.52 -6.64 -1.20
N PRO A 789 -28.39 -7.32 -1.97
CA PRO A 789 -28.09 -7.74 -3.34
C PRO A 789 -27.70 -6.57 -4.24
N LEU A 790 -26.44 -6.56 -4.69
CA LEU A 790 -25.90 -5.54 -5.61
C LEU A 790 -25.22 -6.18 -6.83
N GLY A 791 -25.61 -7.41 -7.14
CA GLY A 791 -25.29 -8.07 -8.39
C GLY A 791 -25.92 -9.44 -8.53
N LEU A 792 -26.13 -9.82 -9.79
CA LEU A 792 -26.83 -11.02 -10.18
C LEU A 792 -26.24 -11.53 -11.50
N VAL A 793 -26.09 -12.85 -11.61
CA VAL A 793 -25.70 -13.53 -12.85
C VAL A 793 -26.62 -14.73 -13.07
N VAL A 794 -27.17 -14.84 -14.28
CA VAL A 794 -27.84 -16.03 -14.79
C VAL A 794 -26.83 -16.80 -15.64
N ALA A 795 -26.63 -18.07 -15.31
CA ALA A 795 -25.75 -18.98 -16.04
C ALA A 795 -26.45 -20.32 -16.30
N ASP A 796 -25.86 -21.15 -17.17
CA ASP A 796 -26.40 -22.46 -17.55
C ASP A 796 -26.66 -23.40 -16.36
N ASP A 797 -25.89 -23.24 -15.29
CA ASP A 797 -25.99 -24.01 -14.05
C ASP A 797 -26.77 -23.30 -12.93
N GLY A 798 -27.28 -22.09 -13.13
CA GLY A 798 -28.22 -21.49 -12.17
C GLY A 798 -28.23 -19.97 -12.07
N ILE A 799 -28.96 -19.48 -11.08
CA ILE A 799 -29.15 -18.06 -10.77
C ILE A 799 -28.33 -17.72 -9.53
N TYR A 800 -27.36 -16.83 -9.68
CA TYR A 800 -26.44 -16.43 -8.62
C TYR A 800 -26.68 -14.98 -8.24
N VAL A 801 -26.80 -14.71 -6.94
CA VAL A 801 -27.02 -13.38 -6.40
C VAL A 801 -25.95 -13.06 -5.38
N GLN A 802 -25.24 -11.96 -5.58
CA GLN A 802 -24.20 -11.51 -4.66
C GLN A 802 -24.83 -10.67 -3.56
N GLY A 803 -24.92 -11.25 -2.36
CA GLY A 803 -25.18 -10.51 -1.13
C GLY A 803 -23.89 -10.04 -0.48
N ARG A 804 -24.02 -9.26 0.58
CA ARG A 804 -22.88 -8.84 1.40
C ARG A 804 -22.33 -9.96 2.31
N ASP A 805 -23.15 -10.94 2.61
CA ASP A 805 -22.85 -12.13 3.41
C ASP A 805 -22.27 -13.28 2.59
N GLN A 806 -22.85 -13.54 1.42
CA GLN A 806 -22.52 -14.69 0.57
C GLN A 806 -22.95 -14.48 -0.88
N THR A 807 -22.35 -15.26 -1.78
CA THR A 807 -22.94 -15.54 -3.10
C THR A 807 -24.00 -16.63 -2.93
N THR A 808 -25.26 -16.29 -3.15
CA THR A 808 -26.39 -17.23 -3.02
C THR A 808 -26.78 -17.78 -4.39
N ARG A 809 -26.88 -19.10 -4.52
CA ARG A 809 -27.53 -19.72 -5.67
C ARG A 809 -29.00 -19.98 -5.36
N LEU A 810 -29.89 -19.36 -6.12
CA LEU A 810 -31.34 -19.48 -5.95
C LEU A 810 -31.85 -20.66 -6.78
N VAL A 811 -32.52 -21.59 -6.12
CA VAL A 811 -33.04 -22.82 -6.75
C VAL A 811 -34.54 -22.94 -6.51
N ASP A 812 -35.31 -22.91 -7.60
CA ASP A 812 -36.71 -23.32 -7.67
C ASP A 812 -36.73 -24.86 -7.78
N ARG A 813 -37.27 -25.56 -6.78
CA ARG A 813 -37.20 -27.03 -6.71
C ARG A 813 -38.43 -27.71 -7.33
N ASN A 814 -39.50 -26.96 -7.52
CA ASN A 814 -40.80 -27.49 -7.96
C ASN A 814 -41.39 -26.75 -9.17
N ASP A 815 -40.61 -25.88 -9.80
CA ASP A 815 -40.94 -25.08 -10.98
C ASP A 815 -42.17 -24.19 -10.79
N ASP A 816 -42.42 -23.70 -9.56
CA ASP A 816 -43.57 -22.84 -9.26
C ASP A 816 -43.32 -21.34 -9.52
N GLY A 817 -42.08 -21.00 -9.91
CA GLY A 817 -41.63 -19.65 -10.23
C GLY A 817 -41.11 -18.88 -9.02
N GLU A 818 -40.70 -19.56 -7.94
CA GLU A 818 -40.09 -19.00 -6.73
C GLU A 818 -38.89 -19.85 -6.28
N ALA A 819 -37.90 -19.22 -5.63
CA ALA A 819 -36.78 -19.95 -5.06
C ALA A 819 -37.17 -20.64 -3.74
N ASP A 820 -37.01 -21.95 -3.68
CA ASP A 820 -37.22 -22.76 -2.47
C ASP A 820 -35.93 -22.92 -1.65
N PHE A 821 -34.80 -23.04 -2.33
CA PHE A 821 -33.49 -23.24 -1.70
C PHE A 821 -32.56 -22.09 -2.01
N TYR A 822 -32.05 -21.49 -0.93
CA TYR A 822 -31.10 -20.38 -0.93
C TYR A 822 -29.75 -21.00 -0.60
N GLU A 823 -29.13 -21.59 -1.62
CA GLU A 823 -27.86 -22.31 -1.50
C GLU A 823 -26.75 -21.31 -1.20
N CYS A 824 -25.98 -21.57 -0.13
CA CYS A 824 -24.73 -20.86 0.10
C CYS A 824 -23.67 -21.39 -0.87
N PHE A 825 -23.63 -20.84 -2.09
CA PHE A 825 -22.63 -21.22 -3.08
C PHE A 825 -21.23 -20.84 -2.60
N SER A 826 -21.08 -19.63 -2.07
CA SER A 826 -19.82 -19.18 -1.46
C SER A 826 -20.04 -18.17 -0.35
N ASN A 827 -19.42 -18.42 0.80
CA ASN A 827 -19.22 -17.47 1.88
C ASN A 827 -17.72 -17.20 2.11
N ALA A 828 -16.88 -17.44 1.10
CA ALA A 828 -15.43 -17.34 1.20
C ALA A 828 -14.93 -15.88 1.30
N LEU A 829 -15.78 -14.90 0.93
CA LEU A 829 -15.50 -13.48 1.13
C LEU A 829 -15.60 -13.08 2.62
N GLU A 830 -14.90 -12.03 3.00
CA GLU A 830 -15.00 -11.47 4.35
C GLU A 830 -16.18 -10.51 4.45
N THR A 831 -17.02 -10.70 5.47
CA THR A 831 -18.16 -9.82 5.73
C THR A 831 -17.86 -8.90 6.90
N SER A 832 -17.77 -7.59 6.66
CA SER A 832 -17.62 -6.61 7.74
C SER A 832 -18.97 -6.34 8.44
N PRO A 833 -18.98 -6.07 9.76
CA PRO A 833 -20.15 -5.50 10.42
C PRO A 833 -20.33 -3.99 10.15
N ALA A 834 -19.36 -3.31 9.54
CA ALA A 834 -19.40 -1.85 9.34
C ALA A 834 -20.48 -1.43 8.34
N GLY A 835 -21.04 -0.22 8.44
CA GLY A 835 -22.12 0.22 7.54
C GLY A 835 -21.69 0.57 6.12
N HIS A 836 -20.40 0.84 5.89
CA HIS A 836 -19.88 1.43 4.65
C HIS A 836 -19.23 0.44 3.68
N ASP A 837 -19.33 -0.86 3.94
CA ASP A 837 -18.68 -1.89 3.14
C ASP A 837 -19.74 -2.64 2.29
N PHE A 838 -20.09 -2.05 1.16
CA PHE A 838 -20.91 -2.66 0.12
C PHE A 838 -20.12 -3.64 -0.73
N ILE A 839 -20.79 -4.70 -1.19
CA ILE A 839 -20.26 -5.70 -2.11
C ILE A 839 -21.02 -5.54 -3.42
N CYS A 840 -20.36 -5.15 -4.51
CA CYS A 840 -20.98 -4.69 -5.75
C CYS A 840 -20.61 -5.55 -6.96
N GLY A 841 -21.56 -5.64 -7.89
CA GLY A 841 -21.47 -6.43 -9.11
C GLY A 841 -21.84 -7.89 -8.86
N LEU A 842 -21.93 -8.64 -9.96
CA LEU A 842 -21.40 -9.98 -10.04
C LEU A 842 -21.09 -10.21 -11.52
N GLN A 843 -19.90 -10.73 -11.83
CA GLN A 843 -19.54 -11.14 -13.18
C GLN A 843 -19.01 -12.57 -13.11
N ARG A 844 -19.19 -13.34 -14.19
CA ARG A 844 -18.67 -14.70 -14.27
C ARG A 844 -17.85 -14.89 -15.54
N ASP A 845 -16.67 -15.48 -15.41
CA ASP A 845 -15.83 -15.80 -16.57
C ASP A 845 -16.21 -17.15 -17.20
N ALA A 846 -15.62 -17.45 -18.36
CA ALA A 846 -15.84 -18.71 -19.07
C ALA A 846 -15.25 -19.95 -18.35
N ALA A 847 -14.37 -19.76 -17.36
CA ALA A 847 -13.87 -20.83 -16.51
C ALA A 847 -14.79 -21.10 -15.30
N GLY A 848 -15.86 -20.31 -15.15
CA GLY A 848 -16.84 -20.43 -14.09
C GLY A 848 -16.52 -19.62 -12.84
N ASN A 849 -15.41 -18.88 -12.79
CA ASN A 849 -15.06 -18.03 -11.65
C ASN A 849 -15.93 -16.78 -11.61
N PHE A 850 -16.26 -16.33 -10.41
CA PHE A 850 -17.03 -15.13 -10.17
C PHE A 850 -16.14 -13.97 -9.76
N TYR A 851 -16.55 -12.75 -10.09
CA TYR A 851 -15.86 -11.51 -9.76
C TYR A 851 -16.83 -10.53 -9.12
N THR A 852 -16.45 -9.99 -7.97
CA THR A 852 -17.22 -8.98 -7.23
C THR A 852 -16.28 -7.95 -6.62
N ALA A 853 -16.74 -6.71 -6.46
CA ALA A 853 -16.00 -5.68 -5.74
C ALA A 853 -16.48 -5.62 -4.29
N SER A 854 -15.55 -5.51 -3.35
CA SER A 854 -15.77 -5.25 -1.94
C SER A 854 -15.17 -3.91 -1.57
N GLY A 855 -15.91 -3.07 -0.85
CA GLY A 855 -15.37 -1.83 -0.31
C GLY A 855 -14.25 -2.02 0.71
N ASN A 856 -14.19 -3.19 1.36
CA ASN A 856 -13.15 -3.54 2.31
C ASN A 856 -11.95 -4.25 1.65
N GLN A 857 -12.20 -5.20 0.74
CA GLN A 857 -11.15 -6.08 0.20
C GLN A 857 -10.67 -5.70 -1.22
N GLY A 858 -11.42 -4.89 -1.97
CA GLY A 858 -11.14 -4.58 -3.38
C GLY A 858 -11.84 -5.52 -4.36
N LEU A 859 -11.26 -5.78 -5.52
CA LEU A 859 -11.80 -6.72 -6.50
C LEU A 859 -11.44 -8.15 -6.09
N ILE A 860 -12.47 -8.99 -5.93
CA ILE A 860 -12.36 -10.38 -5.47
C ILE A 860 -12.73 -11.31 -6.63
N ARG A 861 -11.92 -12.34 -6.83
CA ARG A 861 -12.23 -13.51 -7.66
C ARG A 861 -12.62 -14.69 -6.79
N ILE A 862 -13.86 -15.14 -6.88
CA ILE A 862 -14.35 -16.37 -6.25
C ILE A 862 -14.20 -17.51 -7.26
N SER A 863 -13.53 -18.57 -6.85
CA SER A 863 -13.32 -19.80 -7.64
C SER A 863 -14.63 -20.44 -8.11
N ALA A 864 -14.56 -21.19 -9.21
CA ALA A 864 -15.72 -21.83 -9.83
C ALA A 864 -16.46 -22.85 -8.94
N ASP A 865 -15.82 -23.38 -7.89
CA ASP A 865 -16.44 -24.25 -6.88
C ASP A 865 -16.95 -23.49 -5.65
N GLY A 866 -16.78 -22.17 -5.62
CA GLY A 866 -17.17 -21.29 -4.52
C GLY A 866 -16.31 -21.38 -3.26
N LYS A 867 -15.25 -22.21 -3.24
CA LYS A 867 -14.51 -22.52 -2.00
C LYS A 867 -13.39 -21.54 -1.66
N ARG A 868 -12.86 -20.83 -2.65
CA ARG A 868 -11.77 -19.86 -2.49
C ARG A 868 -12.14 -18.48 -3.04
N ALA A 869 -11.76 -17.44 -2.33
CA ALA A 869 -11.82 -16.04 -2.75
C ALA A 869 -10.42 -15.43 -2.76
N ASP A 870 -9.96 -14.97 -3.92
CA ASP A 870 -8.67 -14.33 -4.12
C ASP A 870 -8.86 -12.81 -4.34
N VAL A 871 -8.15 -11.96 -3.61
CA VAL A 871 -8.11 -10.51 -3.92
C VAL A 871 -7.22 -10.31 -5.14
N VAL A 872 -7.81 -9.85 -6.25
CA VAL A 872 -7.10 -9.68 -7.53
C VAL A 872 -6.67 -8.23 -7.79
N ALA A 873 -7.30 -7.26 -7.12
CA ALA A 873 -6.90 -5.86 -7.13
C ALA A 873 -7.40 -5.14 -5.88
N THR A 874 -6.65 -4.16 -5.39
CA THR A 874 -7.01 -3.31 -4.24
C THR A 874 -7.24 -1.86 -4.67
N GLY A 875 -7.69 -0.99 -3.74
CA GLY A 875 -7.87 0.44 -4.02
C GLY A 875 -9.24 0.86 -4.59
N PHE A 876 -10.21 -0.07 -4.66
CA PHE A 876 -11.60 0.30 -4.92
C PHE A 876 -12.21 0.97 -3.69
N ARG A 877 -12.83 2.12 -3.89
CA ARG A 877 -13.58 2.84 -2.85
C ARG A 877 -15.06 2.85 -3.23
N ASN A 878 -15.92 2.54 -2.27
CA ASN A 878 -17.37 2.67 -2.38
C ASN A 878 -17.82 4.11 -2.61
#